data_AF-A0A670JPE8-F1
#
_entry.id   AF-A0A670JPE8-F1
#
_cell.length_a   1.000
_cell.length_b   1.000
_cell.length_c   1.000
_cell.angle_alpha   90.00
_cell.angle_beta   90.00
_cell.angle_gamma   90.00
#
_symmetry.space_group_name_H-M   'P 1'
#
loop_
_entity.id
_entity.type
_entity.pdbx_description
1 polymer ?
#
loop_
_entity_poly.entity_id
_entity_poly.type
_entity_poly.pdbx_seq_one_letter_code
_entity_poly.pdbx_strand_id
1 'polypeptide(L)'
;MAANVGSMFQYWKRFDLQQLQRELDATATVLANRQDESEQSRKKLIEQSREFKKNTPEDLRKQVAPLLKSFQGEIDALGKRSKEAEAAFLNVYKRLIDVPDPVPALDLGQQLQLKVQRMHDIETENQKLRETLEEYNKEFAEVKNQEVTIKALKEKIREYEQTLKNQAENIALEKEQKLQNDFAEKERMLQETQVSTASKLEEAEHKVQALQTALEKTRTELFDLKTKYDEETTAKSDEIEIIMTDLERANQRAEVAQREAESLREQLSSANKSLQLATQIQKAPDVEQAIEVLTRSSLEVELAAKEREIAQLVEDVQRLQGSLTKLRENSTSQISQLEQQLTAKNSTLKQLEEKLKVQADYDEVKKELNILKSMEFAPSDGSSTQDAASKPLEVLLLEKNRLLQSENATLRITNSDLSGRCADLQIQFTEAVSTVADQKELIAKLEHDLSTIQSMSAMRRPDAEGAAIQNLENIPEPIKEATALFYGYTPSASTPIPEGQMDSLLSIISSQRERFRARNHELEAENRMMQHTMQALQSELDNLRADNIKLYEKIKFLQSYPGRGGGSDDTELRYSTQYEERLDPFASFSRKERQRKYLSLSPWDKATLSMGRFILSNKTARTIAFFYTLFLHCLVFLVLYKTAWSESVGRDCAAFCAKKYADHLHKFHENGENGDMWQ
;
A
#
# COMPACT_ATOMS: atom_id res chain seq x y z
N MET A 1 -58.07 38.33 -0.77
CA MET A 1 -57.78 36.90 -0.50
C MET A 1 -58.70 36.05 -1.38
N ALA A 2 -58.18 35.43 -2.42
CA ALA A 2 -58.93 34.40 -3.16
C ALA A 2 -58.82 33.08 -2.38
N ALA A 3 -59.94 32.41 -2.10
CA ALA A 3 -59.91 31.12 -1.44
C ALA A 3 -59.27 30.08 -2.39
N ASN A 4 -58.35 29.26 -1.88
CA ASN A 4 -57.75 28.17 -2.63
C ASN A 4 -58.85 27.17 -3.05
N VAL A 5 -58.79 26.63 -4.27
CA VAL A 5 -59.75 25.63 -4.76
C VAL A 5 -59.91 24.47 -3.77
N GLY A 6 -58.82 24.01 -3.14
CA GLY A 6 -58.87 22.98 -2.11
C GLY A 6 -59.60 23.40 -0.82
N SER A 7 -59.52 24.67 -0.40
CA SER A 7 -60.26 25.14 0.77
C SER A 7 -61.75 25.36 0.45
N MET A 8 -62.08 25.81 -0.76
CA MET A 8 -63.46 25.89 -1.24
C MET A 8 -64.10 24.51 -1.35
N PHE A 9 -63.40 23.51 -1.90
CA PHE A 9 -63.85 22.12 -1.96
C PHE A 9 -64.18 21.57 -0.56
N GLN A 10 -63.27 21.74 0.40
CA GLN A 10 -63.49 21.27 1.78
C GLN A 10 -64.65 22.00 2.48
N TYR A 11 -64.85 23.29 2.19
CA TYR A 11 -65.99 24.04 2.71
C TYR A 11 -67.32 23.50 2.17
N TRP A 12 -67.48 23.42 0.84
CA TRP A 12 -68.72 22.95 0.22
C TRP A 12 -69.04 21.48 0.53
N LYS A 13 -68.00 20.63 0.64
CA LYS A 13 -68.16 19.24 1.07
C LYS A 13 -68.67 19.10 2.51
N ARG A 14 -68.33 20.05 3.40
CA ARG A 14 -68.85 20.10 4.79
C ARG A 14 -70.21 20.78 4.89
N PHE A 15 -70.53 21.67 3.96
CA PHE A 15 -71.82 22.36 3.88
C PHE A 15 -72.96 21.41 3.46
N ASP A 16 -72.64 20.36 2.69
CA ASP A 16 -73.58 19.33 2.19
C ASP A 16 -74.90 19.94 1.65
N LEU A 17 -74.77 20.63 0.51
CA LEU A 17 -75.92 21.24 -0.16
C LEU A 17 -77.03 20.21 -0.47
N GLN A 18 -76.68 18.95 -0.74
CA GLN A 18 -77.64 17.89 -1.04
C GLN A 18 -78.43 17.45 0.20
N GLN A 19 -77.82 17.44 1.39
CA GLN A 19 -78.57 17.26 2.64
C GLN A 19 -79.50 18.45 2.89
N LEU A 20 -78.98 19.69 2.78
CA LEU A 20 -79.80 20.89 2.99
C LEU A 20 -80.99 20.98 2.02
N GLN A 21 -80.80 20.64 0.75
CA GLN A 21 -81.87 20.57 -0.25
C GLN A 21 -82.98 19.58 0.16
N ARG A 22 -82.61 18.36 0.59
CA ARG A 22 -83.57 17.35 1.07
C ARG A 22 -84.32 17.78 2.34
N GLU A 23 -83.66 18.48 3.26
CA GLU A 23 -84.29 19.01 4.47
C GLU A 23 -85.27 20.16 4.14
N LEU A 24 -84.93 21.01 3.16
CA LEU A 24 -85.82 22.06 2.67
C LEU A 24 -87.02 21.50 1.90
N ASP A 25 -86.84 20.48 1.04
CA ASP A 25 -87.94 19.75 0.35
C ASP A 25 -88.95 19.18 1.35
N ALA A 26 -88.46 18.47 2.38
CA ALA A 26 -89.29 17.90 3.43
C ALA A 26 -90.04 18.99 4.19
N THR A 27 -89.37 20.11 4.52
CA THR A 27 -89.97 21.25 5.20
C THR A 27 -91.03 21.93 4.33
N ALA A 28 -90.77 22.13 3.04
CA ALA A 28 -91.73 22.71 2.08
C ALA A 28 -92.99 21.82 1.93
N THR A 29 -92.81 20.50 1.90
CA THR A 29 -93.91 19.52 1.86
C THR A 29 -94.79 19.60 3.12
N VAL A 30 -94.17 19.64 4.31
CA VAL A 30 -94.89 19.81 5.59
C VAL A 30 -95.58 21.18 5.65
N LEU A 31 -94.98 22.23 5.09
CA LEU A 31 -95.54 23.57 5.06
C LEU A 31 -96.82 23.64 4.22
N ALA A 32 -96.83 23.00 3.04
CA ALA A 32 -98.02 22.91 2.18
C ALA A 32 -99.19 22.21 2.91
N ASN A 33 -98.93 21.07 3.56
CA ASN A 33 -99.96 20.38 4.36
C ASN A 33 -100.52 21.27 5.49
N ARG A 34 -99.63 22.02 6.19
CA ARG A 34 -100.04 22.96 7.25
C ARG A 34 -100.86 24.14 6.72
N GLN A 35 -100.58 24.63 5.51
CA GLN A 35 -101.39 25.65 4.86
C GLN A 35 -102.82 25.16 4.64
N ASP A 36 -102.98 23.95 4.08
CA ASP A 36 -104.30 23.35 3.85
C ASP A 36 -105.06 23.09 5.16
N GLU A 37 -104.40 22.54 6.19
CA GLU A 37 -104.98 22.34 7.53
C GLU A 37 -105.42 23.66 8.17
N SER A 38 -104.61 24.71 8.05
CA SER A 38 -104.91 26.05 8.58
C SER A 38 -106.11 26.68 7.87
N GLU A 39 -106.19 26.57 6.54
CA GLU A 39 -107.35 27.09 5.78
C GLU A 39 -108.64 26.32 6.06
N GLN A 40 -108.58 24.99 6.23
CA GLN A 40 -109.71 24.18 6.67
C GLN A 40 -110.16 24.55 8.09
N SER A 41 -109.22 24.68 9.02
CA SER A 41 -109.49 25.05 10.42
C SER A 41 -110.12 26.45 10.52
N ARG A 42 -109.63 27.42 9.74
CA ARG A 42 -110.22 28.77 9.64
C ARG A 42 -111.64 28.75 9.09
N LYS A 43 -111.93 27.93 8.06
CA LYS A 43 -113.30 27.74 7.53
C LYS A 43 -114.24 27.19 8.63
N LYS A 44 -113.80 26.15 9.36
CA LYS A 44 -114.56 25.55 10.47
C LYS A 44 -114.84 26.54 11.61
N LEU A 45 -113.85 27.34 12.01
CA LEU A 45 -114.02 28.39 13.03
C LEU A 45 -115.02 29.48 12.60
N ILE A 46 -115.04 29.86 11.30
CA ILE A 46 -116.02 30.81 10.75
C ILE A 46 -117.43 30.22 10.81
N GLU A 47 -117.59 28.93 10.47
CA GLU A 47 -118.88 28.23 10.54
C GLU A 47 -119.40 28.12 11.98
N GLN A 48 -118.57 27.64 12.91
CA GLN A 48 -118.90 27.59 14.35
C GLN A 48 -119.24 28.98 14.91
N SER A 49 -118.52 30.03 14.47
CA SER A 49 -118.82 31.41 14.87
C SER A 49 -120.16 31.93 14.32
N ARG A 50 -120.61 31.45 13.16
CA ARG A 50 -121.94 31.76 12.60
C ARG A 50 -123.04 31.00 13.33
N GLU A 51 -122.82 29.71 13.60
CA GLU A 51 -123.76 28.87 14.34
C GLU A 51 -123.97 29.39 15.78
N PHE A 52 -122.89 29.72 16.48
CA PHE A 52 -122.95 30.37 17.80
C PHE A 52 -123.78 31.65 17.75
N LYS A 53 -123.54 32.53 16.76
CA LYS A 53 -124.33 33.77 16.61
C LYS A 53 -125.82 33.52 16.35
N LYS A 54 -126.16 32.46 15.61
CA LYS A 54 -127.55 32.05 15.30
C LYS A 54 -128.28 31.50 16.53
N ASN A 55 -127.61 30.67 17.33
CA ASN A 55 -128.23 29.89 18.41
C ASN A 55 -128.18 30.57 19.80
N THR A 56 -127.55 31.75 19.92
CA THR A 56 -127.35 32.45 21.21
C THR A 56 -128.36 33.61 21.42
N PRO A 57 -128.89 33.83 22.65
CA PRO A 57 -129.73 34.98 23.00
C PRO A 57 -129.08 36.35 22.72
N GLU A 58 -129.90 37.36 22.46
CA GLU A 58 -129.41 38.66 21.96
C GLU A 58 -128.50 39.41 22.95
N ASP A 59 -128.80 39.38 24.25
CA ASP A 59 -128.02 40.10 25.26
C ASP A 59 -126.62 39.49 25.46
N LEU A 60 -126.53 38.16 25.47
CA LEU A 60 -125.25 37.46 25.49
C LEU A 60 -124.47 37.69 24.18
N ARG A 61 -125.16 37.74 23.03
CA ARG A 61 -124.55 38.10 21.74
C ARG A 61 -123.94 39.50 21.77
N LYS A 62 -124.58 40.50 22.40
CA LYS A 62 -124.05 41.87 22.57
C LYS A 62 -122.78 41.89 23.44
N GLN A 63 -122.75 41.11 24.53
CA GLN A 63 -121.58 41.02 25.41
C GLN A 63 -120.38 40.29 24.77
N VAL A 64 -120.64 39.22 24.01
CA VAL A 64 -119.59 38.36 23.41
C VAL A 64 -119.09 38.89 22.06
N ALA A 65 -119.84 39.75 21.36
CA ALA A 65 -119.45 40.27 20.04
C ALA A 65 -118.11 41.03 20.00
N PRO A 66 -117.75 41.89 20.98
CA PRO A 66 -116.43 42.53 21.01
C PRO A 66 -115.28 41.51 21.16
N LEU A 67 -115.47 40.48 22.00
CA LEU A 67 -114.49 39.43 22.23
C LEU A 67 -114.26 38.58 20.97
N LEU A 68 -115.34 38.14 20.30
CA LEU A 68 -115.24 37.43 19.02
C LEU A 68 -114.56 38.28 17.93
N LYS A 69 -114.81 39.59 17.91
CA LYS A 69 -114.15 40.50 16.96
C LYS A 69 -112.66 40.68 17.25
N SER A 70 -112.26 40.68 18.53
CA SER A 70 -110.86 40.71 18.95
C SER A 70 -110.12 39.41 18.58
N PHE A 71 -110.72 38.25 18.87
CA PHE A 71 -110.16 36.96 18.44
C PHE A 71 -110.06 36.83 16.93
N GLN A 72 -111.06 37.30 16.18
CA GLN A 72 -110.99 37.35 14.73
C GLN A 72 -109.81 38.22 14.24
N GLY A 73 -109.62 39.41 14.84
CA GLY A 73 -108.51 40.30 14.51
C GLY A 73 -107.14 39.66 14.74
N GLU A 74 -106.95 38.97 15.87
CA GLU A 74 -105.71 38.26 16.17
C GLU A 74 -105.47 37.06 15.24
N ILE A 75 -106.51 36.27 14.93
CA ILE A 75 -106.42 35.15 13.98
C ILE A 75 -106.07 35.65 12.57
N ASP A 76 -106.67 36.77 12.13
CA ASP A 76 -106.39 37.36 10.82
C ASP A 76 -104.96 37.97 10.77
N ALA A 77 -104.48 38.58 11.86
CA ALA A 77 -103.11 39.07 11.99
C ALA A 77 -102.07 37.93 12.01
N LEU A 78 -102.33 36.87 12.79
CA LEU A 78 -101.51 35.67 12.83
C LEU A 78 -101.45 34.98 11.47
N GLY A 79 -102.60 34.85 10.78
CA GLY A 79 -102.69 34.29 9.44
C GLY A 79 -101.91 35.11 8.41
N LYS A 80 -101.94 36.45 8.50
CA LYS A 80 -101.11 37.33 7.66
C LYS A 80 -99.61 37.09 7.90
N ARG A 81 -99.18 37.09 9.17
CA ARG A 81 -97.77 36.86 9.54
C ARG A 81 -97.28 35.47 9.10
N SER A 82 -98.13 34.44 9.22
CA SER A 82 -97.82 33.08 8.76
C SER A 82 -97.62 33.06 7.25
N LYS A 83 -98.56 33.61 6.47
CA LYS A 83 -98.45 33.67 5.00
C LYS A 83 -97.24 34.47 4.51
N GLU A 84 -96.86 35.54 5.21
CA GLU A 84 -95.64 36.30 4.90
C GLU A 84 -94.36 35.50 5.18
N ALA A 85 -94.29 34.79 6.31
CA ALA A 85 -93.16 33.92 6.65
C ALA A 85 -93.06 32.70 5.71
N GLU A 86 -94.19 32.08 5.38
CA GLU A 86 -94.31 30.98 4.41
C GLU A 86 -93.85 31.42 3.01
N ALA A 87 -94.29 32.58 2.54
CA ALA A 87 -93.88 33.12 1.25
C ALA A 87 -92.38 33.46 1.21
N ALA A 88 -91.83 33.98 2.31
CA ALA A 88 -90.39 34.24 2.43
C ALA A 88 -89.58 32.94 2.38
N PHE A 89 -89.98 31.91 3.13
CA PHE A 89 -89.36 30.58 3.08
C PHE A 89 -89.41 29.99 1.66
N LEU A 90 -90.59 29.97 1.03
CA LEU A 90 -90.77 29.40 -0.32
C LEU A 90 -89.97 30.14 -1.40
N ASN A 91 -89.70 31.44 -1.23
CA ASN A 91 -88.84 32.21 -2.14
C ASN A 91 -87.36 31.81 -2.00
N VAL A 92 -86.86 31.61 -0.77
CA VAL A 92 -85.50 31.13 -0.52
C VAL A 92 -85.34 29.68 -0.98
N TYR A 93 -86.29 28.80 -0.64
CA TYR A 93 -86.32 27.40 -1.06
C TYR A 93 -86.23 27.24 -2.58
N LYS A 94 -87.08 27.93 -3.35
CA LYS A 94 -87.06 27.92 -4.83
C LYS A 94 -85.72 28.34 -5.43
N ARG A 95 -84.95 29.20 -4.74
CA ARG A 95 -83.62 29.63 -5.21
C ARG A 95 -82.50 28.65 -4.85
N LEU A 96 -82.72 27.75 -3.89
CA LEU A 96 -81.71 26.82 -3.39
C LEU A 96 -81.89 25.40 -3.95
N ILE A 97 -83.13 24.98 -4.25
CA ILE A 97 -83.39 23.61 -4.72
C ILE A 97 -82.83 23.35 -6.13
N ASP A 98 -82.86 24.35 -7.01
CA ASP A 98 -82.36 24.24 -8.39
C ASP A 98 -80.83 24.45 -8.51
N VAL A 99 -80.11 24.67 -7.39
CA VAL A 99 -78.66 24.94 -7.42
C VAL A 99 -77.89 23.62 -7.57
N PRO A 100 -77.07 23.45 -8.64
CA PRO A 100 -76.23 22.27 -8.78
C PRO A 100 -75.13 22.27 -7.71
N ASP A 101 -74.84 21.09 -7.18
CA ASP A 101 -73.77 20.88 -6.20
C ASP A 101 -72.40 21.28 -6.80
N PRO A 102 -71.67 22.25 -6.19
CA PRO A 102 -70.35 22.67 -6.68
C PRO A 102 -69.23 21.68 -6.32
N VAL A 103 -69.45 20.72 -5.40
CA VAL A 103 -68.41 19.80 -4.91
C VAL A 103 -67.73 18.99 -6.03
N PRO A 104 -68.41 18.40 -7.02
CA PRO A 104 -67.76 17.66 -8.11
C PRO A 104 -66.89 18.53 -9.03
N ALA A 105 -67.32 19.77 -9.29
CA ALA A 105 -66.55 20.71 -10.12
C ALA A 105 -65.29 21.20 -9.37
N LEU A 106 -65.40 21.42 -8.07
CA LEU A 106 -64.28 21.80 -7.20
C LEU A 106 -63.27 20.66 -7.00
N ASP A 107 -63.73 19.39 -6.92
CA ASP A 107 -62.84 18.21 -6.90
C ASP A 107 -62.02 18.12 -8.18
N LEU A 108 -62.66 18.20 -9.36
CA LEU A 108 -61.96 18.20 -10.64
C LEU A 108 -60.94 19.36 -10.73
N GLY A 109 -61.33 20.56 -10.28
CA GLY A 109 -60.43 21.71 -10.19
C GLY A 109 -59.23 21.45 -9.29
N GLN A 110 -59.43 20.85 -8.11
CA GLN A 110 -58.35 20.48 -7.20
C GLN A 110 -57.43 19.40 -7.79
N GLN A 111 -57.98 18.38 -8.46
CA GLN A 111 -57.20 17.34 -9.13
C GLN A 111 -56.38 17.88 -10.30
N LEU A 112 -56.92 18.83 -11.08
CA LEU A 112 -56.19 19.51 -12.14
C LEU A 112 -55.07 20.37 -11.57
N GLN A 113 -55.31 21.14 -10.50
CA GLN A 113 -54.28 21.92 -9.82
C GLN A 113 -53.11 21.03 -9.35
N LEU A 114 -53.41 19.85 -8.77
CA LEU A 114 -52.39 18.87 -8.35
C LEU A 114 -51.67 18.17 -9.51
N LYS A 115 -52.27 18.12 -10.71
CA LYS A 115 -51.59 17.65 -11.93
C LYS A 115 -50.67 18.73 -12.50
N VAL A 116 -51.12 19.99 -12.54
CA VAL A 116 -50.31 21.13 -13.01
C VAL A 116 -49.09 21.35 -12.11
N GLN A 117 -49.24 21.27 -10.78
CA GLN A 117 -48.10 21.37 -9.86
C GLN A 117 -47.05 20.28 -10.15
N ARG A 118 -47.46 19.01 -10.21
CA ARG A 118 -46.55 17.90 -10.52
C ARG A 118 -45.90 18.02 -11.89
N MET A 119 -46.60 18.55 -12.89
CA MET A 119 -46.04 18.81 -14.21
C MET A 119 -44.91 19.85 -14.13
N HIS A 120 -45.12 20.94 -13.39
CA HIS A 120 -44.11 21.98 -13.19
C HIS A 120 -42.90 21.48 -12.38
N ASP A 121 -43.13 20.64 -11.37
CA ASP A 121 -42.07 20.00 -10.58
C ASP A 121 -41.19 19.11 -11.49
N ILE A 122 -41.81 18.27 -12.34
CA ILE A 122 -41.14 17.40 -13.33
C ILE A 122 -40.43 18.19 -14.42
N GLU A 123 -41.01 19.30 -14.88
CA GLU A 123 -40.39 20.20 -15.86
C GLU A 123 -39.12 20.85 -15.30
N THR A 124 -39.17 21.30 -14.04
CA THR A 124 -38.03 21.85 -13.31
C THR A 124 -36.94 20.81 -13.07
N GLU A 125 -37.30 19.57 -12.74
CA GLU A 125 -36.35 18.45 -12.62
C GLU A 125 -35.69 18.13 -13.97
N ASN A 126 -36.46 18.06 -15.06
CA ASN A 126 -35.93 17.84 -16.41
C ASN A 126 -34.96 18.94 -16.85
N GLN A 127 -35.25 20.21 -16.52
CA GLN A 127 -34.36 21.32 -16.83
C GLN A 127 -33.02 21.18 -16.09
N LYS A 128 -33.04 20.89 -14.78
CA LYS A 128 -31.82 20.65 -13.99
C LYS A 128 -31.01 19.45 -14.50
N LEU A 129 -31.68 18.35 -14.85
CA LEU A 129 -31.02 17.17 -15.42
C LEU A 129 -30.35 17.47 -16.76
N ARG A 130 -30.91 18.38 -17.59
CA ARG A 130 -30.27 18.84 -18.82
C ARG A 130 -29.05 19.71 -18.55
N GLU A 131 -29.14 20.64 -17.60
CA GLU A 131 -28.03 21.49 -17.18
C GLU A 131 -26.85 20.64 -16.65
N THR A 132 -27.10 19.68 -15.76
CA THR A 132 -26.07 18.75 -15.25
C THR A 132 -25.48 17.87 -16.37
N LEU A 133 -26.28 17.44 -17.36
CA LEU A 133 -25.75 16.72 -18.52
C LEU A 133 -24.89 17.62 -19.42
N GLU A 134 -25.20 18.90 -19.57
CA GLU A 134 -24.38 19.86 -20.32
C GLU A 134 -23.04 20.13 -19.60
N GLU A 135 -23.07 20.29 -18.27
CA GLU A 135 -21.87 20.39 -17.43
C GLU A 135 -20.97 19.16 -17.56
N TYR A 136 -21.51 17.93 -17.41
CA TYR A 136 -20.73 16.71 -17.60
C TYR A 136 -20.16 16.55 -19.02
N ASN A 137 -20.88 16.98 -20.06
CA ASN A 137 -20.35 16.97 -21.43
C ASN A 137 -19.18 17.95 -21.59
N LYS A 138 -19.22 19.10 -20.90
CA LYS A 138 -18.12 20.07 -20.88
C LYS A 138 -16.90 19.52 -20.14
N GLU A 139 -17.08 18.96 -18.93
CA GLU A 139 -16.02 18.30 -18.18
C GLU A 139 -15.36 17.17 -19.00
N PHE A 140 -16.17 16.36 -19.69
CA PHE A 140 -15.67 15.29 -20.56
C PHE A 140 -14.82 15.82 -21.73
N ALA A 141 -15.21 16.97 -22.31
CA ALA A 141 -14.42 17.63 -23.34
C ALA A 141 -13.09 18.19 -22.81
N GLU A 142 -13.08 18.72 -21.58
CA GLU A 142 -11.87 19.21 -20.91
C GLU A 142 -10.90 18.04 -20.57
N VAL A 143 -11.41 16.95 -20.00
CA VAL A 143 -10.62 15.73 -19.73
C VAL A 143 -10.02 15.15 -21.02
N LYS A 144 -10.79 15.13 -22.12
CA LYS A 144 -10.29 14.68 -23.43
C LYS A 144 -9.16 15.57 -23.97
N ASN A 145 -9.20 16.88 -23.72
CA ASN A 145 -8.12 17.81 -24.07
C ASN A 145 -6.87 17.60 -23.19
N GLN A 146 -7.07 17.34 -21.90
CA GLN A 146 -5.98 16.93 -20.99
C GLN A 146 -5.33 15.62 -21.44
N GLU A 147 -6.08 14.63 -21.93
CA GLU A 147 -5.53 13.38 -22.46
C GLU A 147 -4.61 13.62 -23.67
N VAL A 148 -4.96 14.53 -24.58
CA VAL A 148 -4.10 14.95 -25.70
C VAL A 148 -2.81 15.60 -25.19
N THR A 149 -2.93 16.48 -24.19
CA THR A 149 -1.77 17.14 -23.55
C THR A 149 -0.84 16.12 -22.87
N ILE A 150 -1.40 15.14 -22.15
CA ILE A 150 -0.65 14.06 -21.51
C ILE A 150 0.06 13.18 -22.54
N LYS A 151 -0.58 12.89 -23.70
CA LYS A 151 0.07 12.15 -24.79
C LYS A 151 1.26 12.91 -25.37
N ALA A 152 1.12 14.22 -25.62
CA ALA A 152 2.22 15.06 -26.09
C ALA A 152 3.39 15.13 -25.09
N LEU A 153 3.10 15.26 -23.79
CA LEU A 153 4.12 15.26 -22.74
C LEU A 153 4.82 13.89 -22.61
N LYS A 154 4.09 12.77 -22.70
CA LYS A 154 4.66 11.42 -22.67
C LYS A 154 5.58 11.16 -23.86
N GLU A 155 5.22 11.64 -25.05
CA GLU A 155 6.08 11.47 -26.23
C GLU A 155 7.35 12.33 -26.12
N LYS A 156 7.24 13.56 -25.61
CA LYS A 156 8.41 14.41 -25.33
C LYS A 156 9.35 13.80 -24.27
N ILE A 157 8.81 13.09 -23.28
CA ILE A 157 9.63 12.32 -22.33
C ILE A 157 10.38 11.18 -23.05
N ARG A 158 9.71 10.41 -23.93
CA ARG A 158 10.39 9.40 -24.75
C ARG A 158 11.50 9.97 -25.63
N GLU A 159 11.26 11.11 -26.27
CA GLU A 159 12.28 11.79 -27.08
C GLU A 159 13.52 12.14 -26.24
N TYR A 160 13.33 12.66 -25.02
CA TYR A 160 14.45 12.93 -24.10
C TYR A 160 15.14 11.65 -23.60
N GLU A 161 14.38 10.61 -23.22
CA GLU A 161 14.93 9.32 -22.81
C GLU A 161 15.76 8.66 -23.92
N GLN A 162 15.26 8.66 -25.15
CA GLN A 162 15.97 8.14 -26.32
C GLN A 162 17.21 8.98 -26.64
N THR A 163 17.13 10.31 -26.52
CA THR A 163 18.28 11.20 -26.74
C THR A 163 19.38 10.95 -25.68
N LEU A 164 19.01 10.83 -24.41
CA LEU A 164 19.93 10.49 -23.31
C LEU A 164 20.54 9.10 -23.50
N LYS A 165 19.75 8.12 -23.92
CA LYS A 165 20.26 6.77 -24.23
C LYS A 165 21.28 6.80 -25.37
N ASN A 166 20.96 7.47 -26.48
CA ASN A 166 21.87 7.61 -27.62
C ASN A 166 23.18 8.34 -27.22
N GLN A 167 23.09 9.37 -26.36
CA GLN A 167 24.28 10.05 -25.84
C GLN A 167 25.13 9.13 -24.94
N ALA A 168 24.51 8.37 -24.05
CA ALA A 168 25.21 7.41 -23.20
C ALA A 168 25.87 6.28 -24.01
N GLU A 169 25.19 5.79 -25.05
CA GLU A 169 25.69 4.76 -25.97
C GLU A 169 26.87 5.28 -26.81
N ASN A 170 26.80 6.51 -27.33
CA ASN A 170 27.93 7.15 -28.01
C ASN A 170 29.14 7.36 -27.08
N ILE A 171 28.92 7.84 -25.85
CA ILE A 171 30.00 8.02 -24.86
C ILE A 171 30.62 6.66 -24.49
N ALA A 172 29.82 5.61 -24.34
CA ALA A 172 30.32 4.26 -24.09
C ALA A 172 31.17 3.75 -25.26
N LEU A 173 30.71 3.92 -26.50
CA LEU A 173 31.44 3.53 -27.71
C LEU A 173 32.77 4.28 -27.85
N GLU A 174 32.80 5.60 -27.61
CA GLU A 174 34.05 6.40 -27.60
C GLU A 174 35.04 5.92 -26.52
N LYS A 175 34.54 5.53 -25.34
CA LYS A 175 35.38 4.98 -24.26
C LYS A 175 35.92 3.59 -24.58
N GLU A 176 35.08 2.73 -25.17
CA GLU A 176 35.48 1.39 -25.63
C GLU A 176 36.54 1.49 -26.72
N GLN A 177 36.30 2.32 -27.74
CA GLN A 177 37.26 2.55 -28.83
C GLN A 177 38.58 3.14 -28.31
N LYS A 178 38.54 4.05 -27.34
CA LYS A 178 39.76 4.57 -26.70
C LYS A 178 40.51 3.46 -25.95
N LEU A 179 39.82 2.66 -25.14
CA LEU A 179 40.45 1.54 -24.43
C LEU A 179 41.06 0.53 -25.41
N GLN A 180 40.36 0.23 -26.51
CA GLN A 180 40.86 -0.67 -27.56
C GLN A 180 42.15 -0.13 -28.20
N ASN A 181 42.22 1.18 -28.47
CA ASN A 181 43.45 1.83 -28.95
C ASN A 181 44.57 1.79 -27.89
N ASP A 182 44.28 2.12 -26.63
CA ASP A 182 45.25 2.07 -25.52
C ASP A 182 45.79 0.64 -25.30
N PHE A 183 44.97 -0.40 -25.53
CA PHE A 183 45.39 -1.81 -25.48
C PHE A 183 46.24 -2.19 -26.69
N ALA A 184 45.84 -1.82 -27.91
CA ALA A 184 46.60 -2.09 -29.12
C ALA A 184 47.98 -1.42 -29.11
N GLU A 185 48.09 -0.20 -28.58
CA GLU A 185 49.37 0.49 -28.41
C GLU A 185 50.26 -0.22 -27.37
N LYS A 186 49.69 -0.65 -26.23
CA LYS A 186 50.41 -1.46 -25.24
C LYS A 186 50.87 -2.81 -25.80
N GLU A 187 50.05 -3.47 -26.60
CA GLU A 187 50.41 -4.72 -27.28
C GLU A 187 51.57 -4.49 -28.25
N ARG A 188 51.52 -3.42 -29.05
CA ARG A 188 52.62 -3.04 -29.96
C ARG A 188 53.91 -2.74 -29.19
N MET A 189 53.84 -1.99 -28.09
CA MET A 189 55.00 -1.69 -27.22
C MET A 189 55.58 -2.95 -26.55
N LEU A 190 54.73 -3.89 -26.12
CA LEU A 190 55.16 -5.19 -25.61
C LEU A 190 55.82 -6.04 -26.70
N GLN A 191 55.31 -6.00 -27.94
CA GLN A 191 55.88 -6.73 -29.06
C GLN A 191 57.22 -6.13 -29.54
N GLU A 192 57.32 -4.79 -29.60
CA GLU A 192 58.58 -4.07 -29.88
C GLU A 192 59.65 -4.38 -28.82
N THR A 193 59.28 -4.37 -27.53
CA THR A 193 60.21 -4.73 -26.44
C THR A 193 60.57 -6.21 -26.46
N GLN A 194 59.63 -7.11 -26.75
CA GLN A 194 59.90 -8.55 -26.93
C GLN A 194 60.93 -8.76 -28.07
N VAL A 195 60.70 -8.17 -29.25
CA VAL A 195 61.63 -8.27 -30.39
C VAL A 195 63.01 -7.68 -30.05
N SER A 196 63.06 -6.53 -29.37
CA SER A 196 64.33 -5.94 -28.92
C SER A 196 65.07 -6.82 -27.92
N THR A 197 64.36 -7.47 -26.98
CA THR A 197 64.99 -8.41 -26.04
C THR A 197 65.43 -9.71 -26.70
N ALA A 198 64.67 -10.24 -27.67
CA ALA A 198 65.05 -11.41 -28.45
C ALA A 198 66.32 -11.14 -29.29
N SER A 199 66.39 -10.00 -29.97
CA SER A 199 67.58 -9.60 -30.74
C SER A 199 68.82 -9.42 -29.84
N LYS A 200 68.66 -8.83 -28.65
CA LYS A 200 69.76 -8.73 -27.66
C LYS A 200 70.19 -10.09 -27.12
N LEU A 201 69.27 -11.04 -26.99
CA LEU A 201 69.57 -12.42 -26.59
C LEU A 201 70.36 -13.13 -27.69
N GLU A 202 69.89 -13.06 -28.94
CA GLU A 202 70.57 -13.63 -30.12
C GLU A 202 71.99 -13.06 -30.29
N GLU A 203 72.16 -11.75 -30.14
CA GLU A 203 73.48 -11.11 -30.11
C GLU A 203 74.39 -11.65 -28.98
N ALA A 204 73.82 -11.90 -27.80
CA ALA A 204 74.57 -12.42 -26.65
C ALA A 204 74.94 -13.89 -26.84
N GLU A 205 74.03 -14.70 -27.37
CA GLU A 205 74.27 -16.11 -27.75
C GLU A 205 75.34 -16.22 -28.82
N HIS A 206 75.29 -15.39 -29.87
CA HIS A 206 76.33 -15.34 -30.90
C HIS A 206 77.70 -14.91 -30.32
N LYS A 207 77.73 -13.94 -29.39
CA LYS A 207 78.97 -13.56 -28.67
C LYS A 207 79.51 -14.71 -27.82
N VAL A 208 78.65 -15.46 -27.12
CA VAL A 208 79.05 -16.65 -26.34
C VAL A 208 79.58 -17.74 -27.26
N GLN A 209 78.92 -18.03 -28.39
CA GLN A 209 79.35 -19.05 -29.35
C GLN A 209 80.67 -18.67 -30.04
N ALA A 210 80.87 -17.39 -30.36
CA ALA A 210 82.14 -16.88 -30.87
C ALA A 210 83.28 -17.00 -29.84
N LEU A 211 83.01 -16.68 -28.56
CA LEU A 211 83.97 -16.85 -27.46
C LEU A 211 84.29 -18.32 -27.20
N GLN A 212 83.31 -19.22 -27.24
CA GLN A 212 83.52 -20.67 -27.14
C GLN A 212 84.38 -21.20 -28.30
N THR A 213 84.10 -20.76 -29.53
CA THR A 213 84.88 -21.14 -30.71
C THR A 213 86.31 -20.62 -30.64
N ALA A 214 86.51 -19.38 -30.17
CA ALA A 214 87.83 -18.81 -29.95
C ALA A 214 88.59 -19.54 -28.84
N LEU A 215 87.91 -19.89 -27.73
CA LEU A 215 88.49 -20.65 -26.63
C LEU A 215 88.95 -22.03 -27.12
N GLU A 216 88.11 -22.76 -27.84
CA GLU A 216 88.47 -24.09 -28.35
C GLU A 216 89.62 -24.00 -29.37
N LYS A 217 89.64 -22.97 -30.22
CA LYS A 217 90.78 -22.68 -31.10
C LYS A 217 92.07 -22.42 -30.32
N THR A 218 92.04 -21.57 -29.28
CA THR A 218 93.24 -21.34 -28.44
C THR A 218 93.67 -22.62 -27.70
N ARG A 219 92.73 -23.50 -27.36
CA ARG A 219 93.00 -24.79 -26.74
C ARG A 219 93.68 -25.76 -27.71
N THR A 220 93.25 -25.81 -28.98
CA THR A 220 93.93 -26.61 -30.02
C THR A 220 95.31 -26.04 -30.34
N GLU A 221 95.45 -24.72 -30.47
CA GLU A 221 96.76 -24.09 -30.70
C GLU A 221 97.75 -24.36 -29.55
N LEU A 222 97.27 -24.36 -28.30
CA LEU A 222 98.07 -24.69 -27.13
C LEU A 222 98.43 -26.19 -27.09
N PHE A 223 97.53 -27.07 -27.53
CA PHE A 223 97.82 -28.51 -27.68
C PHE A 223 98.84 -28.80 -28.78
N ASP A 224 98.73 -28.14 -29.94
CA ASP A 224 99.70 -28.26 -31.04
C ASP A 224 101.07 -27.73 -30.63
N LEU A 225 101.12 -26.59 -29.91
CA LEU A 225 102.36 -26.03 -29.38
C LEU A 225 102.99 -26.94 -28.32
N LYS A 226 102.17 -27.56 -27.45
CA LYS A 226 102.63 -28.56 -26.48
C LYS A 226 103.20 -29.79 -27.17
N THR A 227 102.53 -30.29 -28.22
CA THR A 227 103.01 -31.42 -29.02
C THR A 227 104.36 -31.11 -29.67
N LYS A 228 104.51 -29.94 -30.32
CA LYS A 228 105.79 -29.49 -30.90
C LYS A 228 106.89 -29.31 -29.86
N TYR A 229 106.56 -28.79 -28.68
CA TYR A 229 107.52 -28.65 -27.59
C TYR A 229 108.02 -30.03 -27.11
N ASP A 230 107.12 -31.01 -27.01
CA ASP A 230 107.48 -32.37 -26.63
C ASP A 230 108.30 -33.07 -27.74
N GLU A 231 107.95 -32.87 -29.02
CA GLU A 231 108.75 -33.30 -30.18
C GLU A 231 110.17 -32.69 -30.16
N GLU A 232 110.30 -31.38 -29.97
CA GLU A 232 111.60 -30.70 -29.91
C GLU A 232 112.41 -31.12 -28.67
N THR A 233 111.74 -31.36 -27.54
CA THR A 233 112.38 -31.91 -26.32
C THR A 233 112.91 -33.33 -26.56
N THR A 234 112.16 -34.19 -27.26
CA THR A 234 112.65 -35.52 -27.64
C THR A 234 113.78 -35.45 -28.66
N ALA A 235 113.67 -34.63 -29.71
CA ALA A 235 114.74 -34.46 -30.69
C ALA A 235 116.03 -33.90 -30.05
N LYS A 236 115.93 -33.03 -29.04
CA LYS A 236 117.08 -32.57 -28.25
C LYS A 236 117.67 -33.67 -27.37
N SER A 237 116.85 -34.57 -26.82
CA SER A 237 117.32 -35.77 -26.12
C SER A 237 118.10 -36.69 -27.06
N ASP A 238 117.58 -36.94 -28.26
CA ASP A 238 118.22 -37.77 -29.28
C ASP A 238 119.54 -37.14 -29.78
N GLU A 239 119.58 -35.81 -29.97
CA GLU A 239 120.80 -35.07 -30.31
C GLU A 239 121.87 -35.19 -29.21
N ILE A 240 121.46 -35.11 -27.94
CA ILE A 240 122.36 -35.34 -26.79
C ILE A 240 122.87 -36.79 -26.76
N GLU A 241 122.03 -37.79 -27.05
CA GLU A 241 122.44 -39.19 -27.13
C GLU A 241 123.45 -39.42 -28.28
N ILE A 242 123.21 -38.84 -29.46
CA ILE A 242 124.16 -38.87 -30.58
C ILE A 242 125.49 -38.24 -30.17
N ILE A 243 125.48 -37.03 -29.58
CA ILE A 243 126.68 -36.35 -29.10
C ILE A 243 127.41 -37.17 -28.03
N MET A 244 126.69 -37.84 -27.12
CA MET A 244 127.27 -38.77 -26.15
C MET A 244 127.95 -39.95 -26.83
N THR A 245 127.33 -40.60 -27.82
CA THR A 245 127.96 -41.73 -28.53
C THR A 245 129.16 -41.32 -29.37
N ASP A 246 129.16 -40.12 -29.98
CA ASP A 246 130.32 -39.62 -30.72
C ASP A 246 131.44 -39.14 -29.79
N LEU A 247 131.11 -38.60 -28.61
CA LEU A 247 132.06 -38.32 -27.53
C LEU A 247 132.70 -39.61 -27.01
N GLU A 248 131.92 -40.68 -26.82
CA GLU A 248 132.41 -41.98 -26.40
C GLU A 248 133.32 -42.62 -27.48
N ARG A 249 132.93 -42.52 -28.76
CA ARG A 249 133.76 -42.91 -29.92
C ARG A 249 135.01 -42.05 -30.09
N ALA A 250 134.96 -40.78 -29.70
CA ALA A 250 136.13 -39.88 -29.69
C ALA A 250 137.07 -40.22 -28.53
N ASN A 251 136.53 -40.51 -27.34
CA ASN A 251 137.31 -40.99 -26.18
C ASN A 251 137.99 -42.33 -26.49
N GLN A 252 137.28 -43.30 -27.09
CA GLN A 252 137.90 -44.57 -27.53
C GLN A 252 139.03 -44.33 -28.55
N ARG A 253 138.85 -43.42 -29.50
CA ARG A 253 139.92 -43.03 -30.45
C ARG A 253 141.10 -42.36 -29.75
N ALA A 254 140.84 -41.48 -28.78
CA ALA A 254 141.87 -40.84 -27.97
C ALA A 254 142.64 -41.86 -27.11
N GLU A 255 141.94 -42.85 -26.54
CA GLU A 255 142.52 -43.93 -25.74
C GLU A 255 143.41 -44.86 -26.59
N VAL A 256 143.00 -45.19 -27.82
CA VAL A 256 143.84 -45.92 -28.79
C VAL A 256 145.05 -45.09 -29.20
N ALA A 257 144.86 -43.82 -29.58
CA ALA A 257 145.96 -42.93 -29.93
C ALA A 257 146.92 -42.68 -28.76
N GLN A 258 146.43 -42.70 -27.51
CA GLN A 258 147.26 -42.60 -26.32
C GLN A 258 148.10 -43.86 -26.10
N ARG A 259 147.54 -45.07 -26.29
CA ARG A 259 148.34 -46.32 -26.28
C ARG A 259 149.40 -46.34 -27.37
N GLU A 260 149.08 -45.85 -28.57
CA GLU A 260 150.06 -45.71 -29.66
C GLU A 260 151.14 -44.68 -29.31
N ALA A 261 150.77 -43.54 -28.73
CA ALA A 261 151.70 -42.51 -28.26
C ALA A 261 152.58 -42.98 -27.07
N GLU A 262 152.07 -43.86 -26.21
CA GLU A 262 152.82 -44.50 -25.13
C GLU A 262 153.82 -45.53 -25.69
N SER A 263 153.40 -46.39 -26.63
CA SER A 263 154.28 -47.31 -27.37
C SER A 263 155.38 -46.56 -28.15
N LEU A 264 155.03 -45.46 -28.82
CA LEU A 264 155.99 -44.59 -29.50
C LEU A 264 156.88 -43.84 -28.51
N ARG A 265 156.40 -43.49 -27.30
CA ARG A 265 157.22 -42.92 -26.22
C ARG A 265 158.23 -43.92 -25.65
N GLU A 266 157.88 -45.20 -25.51
CA GLU A 266 158.83 -46.23 -25.08
C GLU A 266 159.91 -46.45 -26.15
N GLN A 267 159.53 -46.49 -27.43
CA GLN A 267 160.49 -46.55 -28.55
C GLN A 267 161.39 -45.28 -28.57
N LEU A 268 160.82 -44.08 -28.45
CA LEU A 268 161.57 -42.83 -28.35
C LEU A 268 162.43 -42.72 -27.09
N SER A 269 162.04 -43.33 -25.96
CA SER A 269 162.83 -43.37 -24.72
C SER A 269 164.12 -44.18 -24.89
N SER A 270 164.08 -45.23 -25.72
CA SER A 270 165.26 -46.02 -26.08
C SER A 270 166.21 -45.25 -27.02
N ALA A 271 165.67 -44.44 -27.94
CA ALA A 271 166.46 -43.66 -28.90
C ALA A 271 166.96 -42.30 -28.37
N ASN A 272 166.23 -41.65 -27.44
CA ASN A 272 166.55 -40.31 -26.92
C ASN A 272 167.81 -40.24 -26.03
N LYS A 273 168.39 -41.39 -25.64
CA LYS A 273 169.66 -41.40 -24.90
C LYS A 273 170.91 -41.11 -25.77
N SER A 274 170.77 -41.06 -27.09
CA SER A 274 171.93 -40.98 -28.01
C SER A 274 171.94 -39.82 -29.00
N LEU A 275 171.04 -38.81 -28.87
CA LEU A 275 171.07 -37.63 -29.75
C LEU A 275 170.64 -36.32 -29.07
N GLN A 276 171.19 -36.06 -27.88
CA GLN A 276 171.25 -34.69 -27.34
C GLN A 276 172.29 -33.86 -28.14
N LEU A 277 171.88 -33.21 -29.23
CA LEU A 277 172.48 -31.94 -29.70
C LEU A 277 171.61 -31.26 -30.78
N ALA A 278 171.67 -29.93 -30.84
CA ALA A 278 171.22 -29.04 -31.92
C ALA A 278 169.71 -28.69 -32.09
N THR A 279 169.34 -27.56 -31.44
CA THR A 279 168.67 -26.38 -32.07
C THR A 279 167.14 -26.36 -32.30
N GLN A 280 166.46 -25.38 -31.68
CA GLN A 280 165.08 -24.94 -31.99
C GLN A 280 164.96 -23.40 -32.06
N ILE A 281 164.52 -22.88 -33.22
CA ILE A 281 164.15 -21.48 -33.59
C ILE A 281 163.29 -21.63 -34.89
N GLN A 282 162.13 -20.99 -35.18
CA GLN A 282 161.31 -19.90 -34.61
C GLN A 282 159.84 -19.94 -35.16
N LYS A 283 158.99 -18.96 -34.78
CA LYS A 283 157.77 -18.39 -35.45
C LYS A 283 156.42 -19.12 -35.26
N ALA A 284 155.41 -18.59 -34.54
CA ALA A 284 154.59 -17.35 -34.74
C ALA A 284 153.54 -17.47 -35.88
N PRO A 285 152.42 -16.71 -35.94
CA PRO A 285 151.98 -15.59 -35.06
C PRO A 285 150.48 -15.57 -34.61
N ASP A 286 150.20 -14.74 -33.59
CA ASP A 286 149.14 -13.69 -33.46
C ASP A 286 147.71 -13.86 -34.03
N VAL A 287 146.69 -13.83 -33.13
CA VAL A 287 145.31 -13.36 -33.40
C VAL A 287 144.69 -12.71 -32.14
N GLU A 288 145.19 -11.56 -31.68
CA GLU A 288 144.59 -10.85 -30.52
C GLU A 288 143.42 -9.90 -30.90
N GLN A 289 143.28 -9.53 -32.19
CA GLN A 289 142.35 -8.47 -32.65
C GLN A 289 140.90 -8.89 -32.96
N ALA A 290 140.54 -10.16 -32.77
CA ALA A 290 139.16 -10.63 -32.97
C ALA A 290 138.26 -10.55 -31.70
N ILE A 291 138.87 -10.53 -30.51
CA ILE A 291 138.16 -10.76 -29.23
C ILE A 291 137.44 -9.51 -28.73
N GLU A 292 137.99 -8.32 -28.99
CA GLU A 292 137.46 -7.05 -28.47
C GLU A 292 136.18 -6.57 -29.21
N VAL A 293 136.06 -6.87 -30.51
CA VAL A 293 134.85 -6.53 -31.30
C VAL A 293 133.68 -7.48 -30.97
N LEU A 294 133.97 -8.76 -30.75
CA LEU A 294 132.96 -9.77 -30.41
C LEU A 294 132.37 -9.58 -29.02
N THR A 295 133.21 -9.28 -28.01
CA THR A 295 132.74 -9.06 -26.63
C THR A 295 131.88 -7.81 -26.48
N ARG A 296 132.24 -6.71 -27.17
CA ARG A 296 131.42 -5.49 -27.19
C ARG A 296 130.08 -5.70 -27.91
N SER A 297 130.07 -6.38 -29.06
CA SER A 297 128.85 -6.74 -29.80
C SER A 297 127.89 -7.59 -28.94
N SER A 298 128.43 -8.60 -28.24
CA SER A 298 127.65 -9.47 -27.34
C SER A 298 126.94 -8.68 -26.23
N LEU A 299 127.66 -7.76 -25.58
CA LEU A 299 127.12 -6.95 -24.48
C LEU A 299 126.07 -5.93 -24.96
N GLU A 300 126.25 -5.32 -26.13
CA GLU A 300 125.26 -4.40 -26.72
C GLU A 300 123.94 -5.15 -27.06
N VAL A 301 124.01 -6.41 -27.54
CA VAL A 301 122.83 -7.25 -27.80
C VAL A 301 122.13 -7.70 -26.52
N GLU A 302 122.89 -8.09 -25.49
CA GLU A 302 122.33 -8.51 -24.20
C GLU A 302 121.66 -7.34 -23.45
N LEU A 303 122.27 -6.15 -23.48
CA LEU A 303 121.66 -4.92 -22.94
C LEU A 303 120.33 -4.62 -23.63
N ALA A 304 120.29 -4.66 -24.97
CA ALA A 304 119.07 -4.42 -25.74
C ALA A 304 117.99 -5.51 -25.51
N ALA A 305 118.38 -6.74 -25.15
CA ALA A 305 117.45 -7.78 -24.73
C ALA A 305 116.86 -7.49 -23.34
N LYS A 306 117.69 -7.07 -22.38
CA LYS A 306 117.25 -6.68 -21.03
C LYS A 306 116.40 -5.41 -21.02
N GLU A 307 116.69 -4.43 -21.87
CA GLU A 307 115.84 -3.25 -22.06
C GLU A 307 114.46 -3.62 -22.61
N ARG A 308 114.38 -4.58 -23.55
CA ARG A 308 113.10 -5.12 -24.03
C ARG A 308 112.34 -5.89 -22.95
N GLU A 309 113.02 -6.68 -22.14
CA GLU A 309 112.41 -7.39 -21.00
C GLU A 309 111.86 -6.41 -19.94
N ILE A 310 112.61 -5.35 -19.62
CA ILE A 310 112.17 -4.27 -18.72
C ILE A 310 110.97 -3.54 -19.31
N ALA A 311 110.96 -3.22 -20.61
CA ALA A 311 109.83 -2.58 -21.27
C ALA A 311 108.56 -3.46 -21.19
N GLN A 312 108.68 -4.77 -21.45
CA GLN A 312 107.56 -5.71 -21.34
C GLN A 312 107.06 -5.83 -19.90
N LEU A 313 107.94 -5.90 -18.91
CA LEU A 313 107.56 -5.94 -17.49
C LEU A 313 106.86 -4.65 -17.05
N VAL A 314 107.27 -3.49 -17.56
CA VAL A 314 106.60 -2.20 -17.29
C VAL A 314 105.21 -2.17 -17.93
N GLU A 315 105.05 -2.64 -19.17
CA GLU A 315 103.73 -2.74 -19.82
C GLU A 315 102.81 -3.74 -19.09
N ASP A 316 103.34 -4.88 -18.66
CA ASP A 316 102.61 -5.89 -17.90
C ASP A 316 102.18 -5.36 -16.52
N VAL A 317 103.04 -4.62 -15.81
CA VAL A 317 102.69 -3.93 -14.56
C VAL A 317 101.61 -2.89 -14.79
N GLN A 318 101.69 -2.08 -15.86
CA GLN A 318 100.65 -1.11 -16.20
C GLN A 318 99.31 -1.80 -16.56
N ARG A 319 99.34 -2.91 -17.30
CA ARG A 319 98.15 -3.72 -17.65
C ARG A 319 97.50 -4.35 -16.41
N LEU A 320 98.31 -4.84 -15.47
CA LEU A 320 97.83 -5.39 -14.19
C LEU A 320 97.29 -4.28 -13.28
N GLN A 321 97.94 -3.13 -13.19
CA GLN A 321 97.42 -1.95 -12.47
C GLN A 321 96.09 -1.46 -13.04
N GLY A 322 95.95 -1.41 -14.37
CA GLY A 322 94.69 -1.06 -15.03
C GLY A 322 93.58 -2.08 -14.75
N SER A 323 93.88 -3.38 -14.80
CA SER A 323 92.94 -4.45 -14.46
C SER A 323 92.51 -4.41 -12.98
N LEU A 324 93.45 -4.18 -12.06
CA LEU A 324 93.19 -4.06 -10.63
C LEU A 324 92.36 -2.82 -10.31
N THR A 325 92.61 -1.70 -11.00
CA THR A 325 91.82 -0.47 -10.86
C THR A 325 90.37 -0.69 -11.33
N LYS A 326 90.18 -1.28 -12.53
CA LYS A 326 88.84 -1.65 -13.03
C LYS A 326 88.11 -2.63 -12.11
N LEU A 327 88.81 -3.63 -11.57
CA LEU A 327 88.22 -4.56 -10.61
C LEU A 327 87.79 -3.84 -9.32
N ARG A 328 88.62 -2.92 -8.81
CA ARG A 328 88.31 -2.10 -7.64
C ARG A 328 87.10 -1.18 -7.89
N GLU A 329 87.00 -0.55 -9.05
CA GLU A 329 85.85 0.29 -9.45
C GLU A 329 84.56 -0.54 -9.59
N ASN A 330 84.63 -1.72 -10.22
CA ASN A 330 83.52 -2.65 -10.32
C ASN A 330 83.07 -3.17 -8.94
N SER A 331 84.00 -3.56 -8.07
CA SER A 331 83.66 -3.98 -6.70
C SER A 331 83.06 -2.82 -5.89
N THR A 332 83.60 -1.61 -6.02
CA THR A 332 83.09 -0.43 -5.29
C THR A 332 81.68 -0.05 -5.76
N SER A 333 81.41 -0.08 -7.06
CA SER A 333 80.07 0.19 -7.61
C SER A 333 79.07 -0.92 -7.23
N GLN A 334 79.48 -2.19 -7.23
CA GLN A 334 78.63 -3.30 -6.77
C GLN A 334 78.32 -3.21 -5.26
N ILE A 335 79.30 -2.85 -4.43
CA ILE A 335 79.08 -2.58 -2.99
C ILE A 335 78.08 -1.43 -2.81
N SER A 336 78.28 -0.31 -3.51
CA SER A 336 77.38 0.84 -3.44
C SER A 336 75.94 0.50 -3.87
N GLN A 337 75.77 -0.31 -4.92
CA GLN A 337 74.45 -0.80 -5.34
C GLN A 337 73.81 -1.72 -4.29
N LEU A 338 74.57 -2.62 -3.66
CA LEU A 338 74.07 -3.50 -2.60
C LEU A 338 73.70 -2.71 -1.34
N GLU A 339 74.48 -1.70 -0.95
CA GLU A 339 74.17 -0.77 0.15
C GLU A 339 72.90 0.05 -0.14
N GLN A 340 72.72 0.53 -1.38
CA GLN A 340 71.50 1.21 -1.80
C GLN A 340 70.27 0.29 -1.77
N GLN A 341 70.41 -0.97 -2.20
CA GLN A 341 69.34 -1.96 -2.10
C GLN A 341 69.03 -2.31 -0.64
N LEU A 342 70.03 -2.48 0.20
CA LEU A 342 69.86 -2.82 1.62
C LEU A 342 69.21 -1.67 2.41
N THR A 343 69.58 -0.42 2.13
CA THR A 343 68.93 0.76 2.72
C THR A 343 67.48 0.93 2.23
N ALA A 344 67.20 0.69 0.94
CA ALA A 344 65.84 0.68 0.40
C ALA A 344 64.97 -0.46 0.99
N LYS A 345 65.53 -1.66 1.16
CA LYS A 345 64.83 -2.77 1.84
C LYS A 345 64.54 -2.42 3.30
N ASN A 346 65.52 -1.91 4.04
CA ASN A 346 65.33 -1.47 5.43
C ASN A 346 64.30 -0.35 5.58
N SER A 347 64.18 0.59 4.63
CA SER A 347 63.13 1.62 4.68
C SER A 347 61.74 1.02 4.42
N THR A 348 61.59 0.10 3.46
CA THR A 348 60.32 -0.63 3.27
C THR A 348 59.95 -1.50 4.47
N LEU A 349 60.93 -2.12 5.12
CA LEU A 349 60.72 -2.96 6.30
C LEU A 349 60.20 -2.10 7.47
N LYS A 350 60.84 -0.95 7.74
CA LYS A 350 60.35 0.03 8.73
C LYS A 350 58.94 0.53 8.44
N GLN A 351 58.62 0.82 7.18
CA GLN A 351 57.26 1.23 6.79
C GLN A 351 56.22 0.12 7.00
N LEU A 352 56.60 -1.15 6.82
CA LEU A 352 55.74 -2.29 7.08
C LEU A 352 55.59 -2.56 8.59
N GLU A 353 56.66 -2.43 9.38
CA GLU A 353 56.62 -2.48 10.85
C GLU A 353 55.74 -1.37 11.43
N GLU A 354 55.86 -0.14 10.92
CA GLU A 354 55.03 0.99 11.34
C GLU A 354 53.56 0.75 10.99
N LYS A 355 53.25 0.28 9.77
CA LYS A 355 51.88 -0.11 9.40
C LYS A 355 51.33 -1.24 10.26
N LEU A 356 52.13 -2.26 10.55
CA LEU A 356 51.74 -3.38 11.42
C LEU A 356 51.46 -2.88 12.85
N LYS A 357 52.28 -1.97 13.36
CA LYS A 357 52.10 -1.35 14.68
C LYS A 357 50.87 -0.44 14.75
N VAL A 358 50.58 0.32 13.69
CA VAL A 358 49.35 1.13 13.56
C VAL A 358 48.11 0.24 13.46
N GLN A 359 48.24 -1.00 12.99
CA GLN A 359 47.17 -2.00 12.91
C GLN A 359 47.13 -2.98 14.10
N ALA A 360 47.90 -2.73 15.17
CA ALA A 360 47.97 -3.64 16.32
C ALA A 360 46.65 -3.72 17.11
N ASP A 361 45.78 -2.71 16.98
CA ASP A 361 44.43 -2.64 17.53
C ASP A 361 43.38 -3.40 16.70
N TYR A 362 43.73 -3.92 15.50
CA TYR A 362 42.77 -4.54 14.59
C TYR A 362 41.96 -5.68 15.23
N ASP A 363 42.60 -6.53 16.05
CA ASP A 363 41.91 -7.61 16.75
C ASP A 363 41.05 -7.12 17.94
N GLU A 364 41.32 -5.93 18.48
CA GLU A 364 40.49 -5.28 19.50
C GLU A 364 39.28 -4.61 18.84
N VAL A 365 39.49 -3.79 17.81
CA VAL A 365 38.43 -3.20 16.97
C VAL A 365 37.53 -4.29 16.36
N LYS A 366 38.08 -5.43 15.95
CA LYS A 366 37.30 -6.59 15.45
C LYS A 366 36.48 -7.27 16.55
N LYS A 367 36.96 -7.32 17.80
CA LYS A 367 36.18 -7.81 18.95
C LYS A 367 35.08 -6.82 19.30
N GLU A 368 35.39 -5.53 19.41
CA GLU A 368 34.40 -4.46 19.63
C GLU A 368 33.33 -4.47 18.54
N LEU A 369 33.72 -4.59 17.28
CA LEU A 369 32.79 -4.69 16.16
C LEU A 369 31.91 -5.94 16.24
N ASN A 370 32.45 -7.09 16.65
CA ASN A 370 31.65 -8.30 16.88
C ASN A 370 30.72 -8.16 18.10
N ILE A 371 31.15 -7.49 19.17
CA ILE A 371 30.34 -7.20 20.35
C ILE A 371 29.18 -6.27 19.95
N LEU A 372 29.46 -5.16 19.27
CA LEU A 372 28.46 -4.26 18.69
C LEU A 372 27.51 -5.00 17.75
N LYS A 373 28.04 -5.82 16.84
CA LYS A 373 27.25 -6.66 15.93
C LYS A 373 26.30 -7.61 16.69
N SER A 374 26.76 -8.21 17.78
CA SER A 374 25.96 -9.09 18.63
C SER A 374 24.96 -8.34 19.52
N MET A 375 25.29 -7.14 19.99
CA MET A 375 24.44 -6.33 20.86
C MET A 375 23.34 -5.60 20.09
N GLU A 376 23.66 -5.14 18.88
CA GLU A 376 22.79 -4.25 18.10
C GLU A 376 21.94 -4.99 17.03
N PHE A 377 22.34 -6.21 16.66
CA PHE A 377 21.67 -7.04 15.64
C PHE A 377 21.36 -8.47 16.11
N ALA A 378 21.41 -8.77 17.41
CA ALA A 378 20.77 -9.97 17.93
C ALA A 378 19.25 -9.86 17.75
N PRO A 379 18.56 -10.91 17.26
CA PRO A 379 17.11 -10.94 17.24
C PRO A 379 16.55 -10.96 18.67
N SER A 380 15.50 -10.19 18.95
CA SER A 380 14.81 -10.20 20.24
C SER A 380 14.14 -11.55 20.56
N ASP A 381 13.80 -12.33 19.53
CA ASP A 381 13.39 -13.71 19.68
C ASP A 381 14.62 -14.62 19.71
N GLY A 382 14.75 -15.43 20.77
CA GLY A 382 15.96 -16.17 21.13
C GLY A 382 16.40 -17.32 20.22
N SER A 383 16.16 -17.26 18.91
CA SER A 383 16.68 -18.23 17.94
C SER A 383 18.13 -17.92 17.54
N SER A 384 19.04 -18.82 17.91
CA SER A 384 20.36 -19.05 17.30
C SER A 384 21.22 -17.81 16.98
N THR A 385 22.04 -17.41 17.96
CA THR A 385 23.10 -16.38 17.87
C THR A 385 24.18 -16.62 16.79
N GLN A 386 24.19 -17.76 16.09
CA GLN A 386 25.17 -18.08 15.05
C GLN A 386 24.91 -17.39 13.69
N ASP A 387 23.65 -17.08 13.33
CA ASP A 387 23.34 -16.50 12.01
C ASP A 387 23.78 -15.02 11.88
N ALA A 388 23.71 -14.27 12.98
CA ALA A 388 24.20 -12.88 13.02
C ALA A 388 25.73 -12.80 12.85
N ALA A 389 26.48 -13.79 13.33
CA ALA A 389 27.94 -13.83 13.16
C ALA A 389 28.32 -13.97 11.67
N SER A 390 27.58 -14.79 10.91
CA SER A 390 27.91 -15.19 9.54
C SER A 390 27.52 -14.18 8.45
N LYS A 391 26.49 -13.35 8.67
CA LYS A 391 26.06 -12.32 7.70
C LYS A 391 27.04 -11.13 7.64
N PRO A 392 27.32 -10.52 6.47
CA PRO A 392 28.07 -9.27 6.38
C PRO A 392 27.38 -8.13 7.15
N LEU A 393 28.17 -7.21 7.73
CA LEU A 393 27.62 -6.07 8.50
C LEU A 393 26.69 -5.20 7.65
N GLU A 394 27.00 -5.01 6.37
CA GLU A 394 26.17 -4.28 5.41
C GLU A 394 24.77 -4.89 5.26
N VAL A 395 24.66 -6.22 5.24
CA VAL A 395 23.37 -6.94 5.16
C VAL A 395 22.55 -6.73 6.43
N LEU A 396 23.18 -6.79 7.60
CA LEU A 396 22.51 -6.56 8.89
C LEU A 396 22.09 -5.09 9.06
N LEU A 397 22.91 -4.15 8.60
CA LEU A 397 22.58 -2.72 8.55
C LEU A 397 21.40 -2.45 7.62
N LEU A 398 21.36 -3.06 6.44
CA LEU A 398 20.23 -2.96 5.52
C LEU A 398 18.95 -3.60 6.08
N GLU A 399 19.06 -4.77 6.73
CA GLU A 399 17.95 -5.47 7.38
C GLU A 399 17.38 -4.62 8.53
N LYS A 400 18.23 -4.07 9.40
CA LYS A 400 17.85 -3.13 10.47
C LYS A 400 17.31 -1.81 9.93
N ASN A 401 17.90 -1.24 8.87
CA ASN A 401 17.40 -0.01 8.27
C ASN A 401 16.01 -0.20 7.67
N ARG A 402 15.76 -1.35 7.01
CA ARG A 402 14.43 -1.72 6.51
C ARG A 402 13.41 -1.89 7.64
N LEU A 403 13.81 -2.52 8.75
CA LEU A 403 12.96 -2.65 9.95
C LEU A 403 12.65 -1.27 10.56
N LEU A 404 13.66 -0.43 10.80
CA LEU A 404 13.50 0.94 11.31
C LEU A 404 12.67 1.83 10.36
N GLN A 405 12.77 1.63 9.04
CA GLN A 405 11.91 2.30 8.06
C GLN A 405 10.45 1.84 8.19
N SER A 406 10.20 0.52 8.34
CA SER A 406 8.85 -0.01 8.54
C SER A 406 8.25 0.45 9.87
N GLU A 407 9.04 0.47 10.95
CA GLU A 407 8.64 1.00 12.25
C GLU A 407 8.39 2.52 12.19
N ASN A 408 9.25 3.29 11.51
CA ASN A 408 8.99 4.72 11.28
C ASN A 408 7.73 4.96 10.46
N ALA A 409 7.44 4.12 9.46
CA ALA A 409 6.20 4.22 8.70
C ALA A 409 4.97 3.94 9.58
N THR A 410 5.03 2.88 10.41
CA THR A 410 3.98 2.58 11.39
C THR A 410 3.81 3.70 12.42
N LEU A 411 4.91 4.20 13.01
CA LEU A 411 4.89 5.31 13.97
C LEU A 411 4.35 6.61 13.36
N ARG A 412 4.65 6.89 12.08
CA ARG A 412 4.06 8.02 11.35
C ARG A 412 2.56 7.85 11.16
N ILE A 413 2.10 6.64 10.81
CA ILE A 413 0.66 6.33 10.69
C ILE A 413 -0.03 6.50 12.05
N THR A 414 0.51 5.93 13.13
CA THR A 414 -0.08 6.07 14.47
C THR A 414 -0.03 7.51 14.99
N ASN A 415 1.02 8.27 14.67
CA ASN A 415 1.10 9.68 15.06
C ASN A 415 0.10 10.55 14.24
N SER A 416 -0.13 10.20 12.96
CA SER A 416 -1.17 10.84 12.15
C SER A 416 -2.58 10.50 12.66
N ASP A 417 -2.83 9.25 13.05
CA ASP A 417 -4.11 8.82 13.66
C ASP A 417 -4.33 9.52 15.01
N LEU A 418 -3.35 9.51 15.90
CA LEU A 418 -3.42 10.21 17.19
C LEU A 418 -3.59 11.73 17.00
N SER A 419 -2.90 12.35 16.04
CA SER A 419 -3.08 13.77 15.73
C SER A 419 -4.46 14.07 15.16
N GLY A 420 -5.02 13.18 14.33
CA GLY A 420 -6.40 13.27 13.85
C GLY A 420 -7.40 13.20 15.01
N ARG A 421 -7.27 12.18 15.86
CA ARG A 421 -8.12 12.01 17.05
C ARG A 421 -8.01 13.17 18.03
N CYS A 422 -6.83 13.77 18.19
CA CYS A 422 -6.65 15.00 18.97
C CYS A 422 -7.36 16.21 18.32
N ALA A 423 -7.33 16.34 17.00
CA ALA A 423 -8.08 17.37 16.29
C ALA A 423 -9.60 17.17 16.42
N ASP A 424 -10.09 15.93 16.29
CA ASP A 424 -11.50 15.57 16.48
C ASP A 424 -11.97 15.87 17.91
N LEU A 425 -11.17 15.51 18.93
CA LEU A 425 -11.45 15.87 20.32
C LEU A 425 -11.45 17.40 20.53
N GLN A 426 -10.54 18.13 19.88
CA GLN A 426 -10.50 19.59 19.96
C GLN A 426 -11.73 20.23 19.30
N ILE A 427 -12.23 19.68 18.19
CA ILE A 427 -13.49 20.10 17.55
C ILE A 427 -14.67 19.83 18.48
N GLN A 428 -14.81 18.61 19.00
CA GLN A 428 -15.88 18.24 19.94
C GLN A 428 -15.84 19.09 21.22
N PHE A 429 -14.66 19.38 21.76
CA PHE A 429 -14.50 20.28 22.90
C PHE A 429 -14.94 21.71 22.55
N THR A 430 -14.59 22.21 21.37
CA THR A 430 -14.98 23.55 20.92
C THR A 430 -16.50 23.65 20.68
N GLU A 431 -17.11 22.62 20.09
CA GLU A 431 -18.57 22.52 19.94
C GLU A 431 -19.27 22.45 21.31
N ALA A 432 -18.77 21.62 22.24
CA ALA A 432 -19.29 21.56 23.61
C ALA A 432 -19.18 22.93 24.33
N VAL A 433 -18.05 23.63 24.20
CA VAL A 433 -17.87 24.99 24.74
C VAL A 433 -18.85 25.98 24.11
N SER A 434 -19.08 25.92 22.80
CA SER A 434 -20.08 26.75 22.11
C SER A 434 -21.49 26.48 22.63
N THR A 435 -21.91 25.21 22.72
CA THR A 435 -23.25 24.87 23.22
C THR A 435 -23.45 25.29 24.68
N VAL A 436 -22.40 25.23 25.52
CA VAL A 436 -22.45 25.76 26.90
C VAL A 436 -22.53 27.29 26.92
N ALA A 437 -21.90 28.00 25.97
CA ALA A 437 -22.05 29.44 25.84
C ALA A 437 -23.48 29.82 25.39
N ASP A 438 -24.01 29.15 24.36
CA ASP A 438 -25.38 29.33 23.87
C ASP A 438 -26.42 29.03 24.96
N GLN A 439 -26.22 27.96 25.74
CA GLN A 439 -27.05 27.62 26.90
C GLN A 439 -26.99 28.71 27.99
N LYS A 440 -25.81 29.26 28.29
CA LYS A 440 -25.67 30.36 29.25
C LYS A 440 -26.35 31.63 28.77
N GLU A 441 -26.27 31.96 27.48
CA GLU A 441 -26.98 33.11 26.91
C GLU A 441 -28.50 32.90 26.95
N LEU A 442 -28.97 31.68 26.63
CA LEU A 442 -30.38 31.33 26.73
C LEU A 442 -30.89 31.37 28.19
N ILE A 443 -30.13 30.86 29.15
CA ILE A 443 -30.45 30.94 30.58
C ILE A 443 -30.51 32.41 31.01
N ALA A 444 -29.53 33.24 30.65
CA ALA A 444 -29.55 34.67 31.00
C ALA A 444 -30.75 35.41 30.39
N LYS A 445 -31.19 35.05 29.17
CA LYS A 445 -32.42 35.56 28.56
C LYS A 445 -33.66 35.09 29.31
N LEU A 446 -33.75 33.79 29.63
CA LEU A 446 -34.87 33.23 30.41
C LEU A 446 -34.93 33.82 31.82
N GLU A 447 -33.80 34.08 32.48
CA GLU A 447 -33.74 34.77 33.77
C GLU A 447 -34.18 36.24 33.65
N HIS A 448 -33.82 36.93 32.57
CA HIS A 448 -34.29 38.29 32.30
C HIS A 448 -35.80 38.35 31.99
N ASP A 449 -36.30 37.41 31.18
CA ASP A 449 -37.72 37.28 30.84
C ASP A 449 -38.55 36.88 32.07
N LEU A 450 -38.04 35.96 32.91
CA LEU A 450 -38.65 35.61 34.19
C LEU A 450 -38.63 36.78 35.17
N SER A 451 -37.55 37.56 35.24
CA SER A 451 -37.50 38.80 36.05
C SER A 451 -38.50 39.86 35.54
N THR A 452 -38.68 39.94 34.22
CA THR A 452 -39.68 40.81 33.58
C THR A 452 -41.10 40.32 33.89
N ILE A 453 -41.39 39.03 33.76
CA ILE A 453 -42.67 38.43 34.15
C ILE A 453 -42.90 38.60 35.66
N GLN A 454 -41.87 38.43 36.49
CA GLN A 454 -41.97 38.54 37.94
C GLN A 454 -42.26 39.98 38.36
N SER A 455 -41.62 40.99 37.75
CA SER A 455 -41.94 42.40 37.96
C SER A 455 -43.33 42.77 37.42
N MET A 456 -43.76 42.24 36.27
CA MET A 456 -45.14 42.39 35.78
C MET A 456 -46.18 41.68 36.67
N SER A 457 -45.80 40.58 37.33
CA SER A 457 -46.66 39.87 38.29
C SER A 457 -46.73 40.57 39.65
N ALA A 458 -45.63 41.20 40.09
CA ALA A 458 -45.61 42.12 41.24
C ALA A 458 -46.49 43.35 40.97
N MET A 459 -46.54 43.84 39.72
CA MET A 459 -47.48 44.87 39.27
C MET A 459 -48.95 44.40 39.21
N ARG A 460 -49.21 43.09 39.42
CA ARG A 460 -50.54 42.45 39.35
C ARG A 460 -50.91 41.65 40.60
N ARG A 461 -50.37 42.00 41.78
CA ARG A 461 -50.80 41.39 43.05
C ARG A 461 -50.87 42.42 44.18
N PRO A 462 -52.08 42.82 44.64
CA PRO A 462 -52.28 43.25 46.01
C PRO A 462 -52.07 42.06 46.94
N ASP A 463 -51.63 42.35 48.17
CA ASP A 463 -51.16 41.38 49.17
C ASP A 463 -52.07 40.17 49.39
N ALA A 464 -51.47 38.98 49.44
CA ALA A 464 -52.04 37.78 50.04
C ALA A 464 -50.91 36.84 50.51
N GLU A 465 -50.79 36.70 51.83
CA GLU A 465 -49.90 35.73 52.50
C GLU A 465 -50.37 34.28 52.24
N GLY A 466 -49.47 33.29 52.34
CA GLY A 466 -49.90 31.91 52.61
C GLY A 466 -49.10 30.77 51.96
N ALA A 467 -48.34 30.08 52.82
CA ALA A 467 -48.10 28.62 52.83
C ALA A 467 -47.49 27.90 51.59
N ALA A 468 -46.30 27.37 51.84
CA ALA A 468 -45.58 26.36 51.08
C ALA A 468 -46.34 25.06 50.76
N ILE A 469 -45.95 24.40 49.66
CA ILE A 469 -45.81 22.93 49.57
C ILE A 469 -44.49 22.61 48.85
N GLN A 470 -43.74 21.65 49.39
CA GLN A 470 -42.49 21.13 48.81
C GLN A 470 -42.74 19.88 47.96
N ASN A 471 -41.91 19.71 46.92
CA ASN A 471 -41.45 18.43 46.34
C ASN A 471 -42.48 17.32 46.03
N LEU A 472 -42.69 17.06 44.74
CA LEU A 472 -42.70 15.69 44.24
C LEU A 472 -41.99 15.60 42.89
N GLU A 473 -41.06 14.64 42.80
CA GLU A 473 -40.16 14.42 41.67
C GLU A 473 -40.79 13.64 40.50
N ASN A 474 -40.26 13.90 39.30
CA ASN A 474 -40.05 12.93 38.21
C ASN A 474 -41.25 12.21 37.58
N ILE A 475 -41.97 12.89 36.68
CA ILE A 475 -42.47 12.28 35.43
C ILE A 475 -42.22 13.27 34.26
N PRO A 476 -41.51 12.90 33.17
CA PRO A 476 -41.33 13.79 32.03
C PRO A 476 -42.64 14.08 31.28
N GLU A 477 -42.94 15.37 31.08
CA GLU A 477 -44.18 15.84 30.43
C GLU A 477 -44.30 15.85 28.87
N PRO A 478 -43.30 15.50 28.01
CA PRO A 478 -43.43 15.73 26.55
C PRO A 478 -44.54 15.00 25.78
N ILE A 479 -45.30 14.10 26.42
CA ILE A 479 -46.26 13.21 25.74
C ILE A 479 -47.73 13.66 25.94
N LYS A 480 -48.03 14.52 26.92
CA LYS A 480 -49.42 14.97 27.15
C LYS A 480 -49.90 16.04 26.17
N GLU A 481 -49.05 16.99 25.76
CA GLU A 481 -49.46 18.06 24.82
C GLU A 481 -49.75 17.55 23.40
N ALA A 482 -49.02 16.54 22.92
CA ALA A 482 -49.19 16.03 21.56
C ALA A 482 -50.55 15.33 21.31
N THR A 483 -51.19 14.81 22.36
CA THR A 483 -52.48 14.07 22.23
C THR A 483 -53.71 14.97 22.40
N ALA A 484 -53.54 16.19 22.95
CA ALA A 484 -54.66 17.10 23.22
C ALA A 484 -55.27 17.76 21.97
N LEU A 485 -54.61 17.68 20.80
CA LEU A 485 -55.04 18.36 19.56
C LEU A 485 -56.02 17.55 18.69
N PHE A 486 -56.39 16.32 19.05
CA PHE A 486 -57.16 15.43 18.15
C PHE A 486 -58.67 15.31 18.45
N TYR A 487 -59.16 15.81 19.59
CA TYR A 487 -60.60 15.87 19.88
C TYR A 487 -61.09 17.32 19.86
N GLY A 488 -61.93 17.63 18.88
CA GLY A 488 -62.31 19.00 18.57
C GLY A 488 -63.31 19.60 19.55
N TYR A 489 -63.14 20.90 19.82
CA TYR A 489 -64.22 21.77 20.24
C TYR A 489 -64.01 23.18 19.67
N THR A 490 -65.08 23.79 19.18
CA THR A 490 -65.14 25.19 18.73
C THR A 490 -66.47 25.79 19.22
N PRO A 491 -66.62 27.12 19.26
CA PRO A 491 -65.66 28.12 19.73
C PRO A 491 -66.30 29.05 20.81
N SER A 492 -65.51 29.86 21.51
CA SER A 492 -66.05 31.05 22.21
C SER A 492 -65.08 32.23 22.23
N ALA A 493 -65.58 33.33 21.66
CA ALA A 493 -65.20 34.74 21.76
C ALA A 493 -63.80 35.19 22.23
N SER A 494 -63.15 35.94 21.32
CA SER A 494 -62.42 37.20 21.56
C SER A 494 -61.19 37.23 22.49
N THR A 495 -60.01 37.02 21.91
CA THR A 495 -58.90 38.00 22.02
C THR A 495 -58.10 38.01 20.71
N PRO A 496 -57.82 39.17 20.08
CA PRO A 496 -56.94 39.21 18.92
C PRO A 496 -55.49 39.05 19.35
N ILE A 497 -54.86 37.94 18.97
CA ILE A 497 -53.40 37.81 19.04
C ILE A 497 -52.81 38.77 17.98
N PRO A 498 -51.84 39.63 18.30
CA PRO A 498 -51.25 40.54 17.31
C PRO A 498 -50.61 39.77 16.15
N GLU A 499 -50.94 40.16 14.91
CA GLU A 499 -50.55 39.42 13.69
C GLU A 499 -49.02 39.16 13.62
N GLY A 500 -48.20 40.13 14.05
CA GLY A 500 -46.74 40.00 14.09
C GLY A 500 -46.18 38.92 15.02
N GLN A 501 -46.94 38.44 16.01
CA GLN A 501 -46.49 37.37 16.91
C GLN A 501 -46.67 35.98 16.28
N MET A 502 -47.71 35.83 15.45
CA MET A 502 -47.97 34.62 14.64
C MET A 502 -46.95 34.50 13.50
N ASP A 503 -46.66 35.62 12.83
CA ASP A 503 -45.63 35.70 11.78
C ASP A 503 -44.22 35.44 12.34
N SER A 504 -43.92 35.90 13.56
CA SER A 504 -42.66 35.60 14.23
C SER A 504 -42.48 34.09 14.49
N LEU A 505 -43.52 33.40 14.99
CA LEU A 505 -43.48 31.95 15.18
C LEU A 505 -43.37 31.19 13.86
N LEU A 506 -44.08 31.61 12.81
CA LEU A 506 -43.95 31.03 11.46
C LEU A 506 -42.56 31.28 10.85
N SER A 507 -41.95 32.43 11.11
CA SER A 507 -40.57 32.75 10.72
C SER A 507 -39.56 31.85 11.43
N ILE A 508 -39.71 31.62 12.74
CA ILE A 508 -38.85 30.71 13.51
C ILE A 508 -39.00 29.26 13.03
N ILE A 509 -40.24 28.78 12.84
CA ILE A 509 -40.50 27.40 12.37
C ILE A 509 -40.01 27.20 10.93
N SER A 510 -40.18 28.18 10.05
CA SER A 510 -39.65 28.08 8.68
C SER A 510 -38.13 28.13 8.64
N SER A 511 -37.49 28.99 9.45
CA SER A 511 -36.03 29.03 9.66
C SER A 511 -35.48 27.71 10.19
N GLN A 512 -36.11 27.11 11.20
CA GLN A 512 -35.72 25.79 11.71
C GLN A 512 -35.89 24.70 10.65
N ARG A 513 -37.02 24.69 9.93
CA ARG A 513 -37.25 23.73 8.83
C ARG A 513 -36.20 23.88 7.72
N GLU A 514 -35.78 25.09 7.41
CA GLU A 514 -34.75 25.34 6.39
C GLU A 514 -33.36 24.88 6.88
N ARG A 515 -33.01 25.11 8.15
CA ARG A 515 -31.79 24.57 8.77
C ARG A 515 -31.76 23.04 8.77
N PHE A 516 -32.88 22.38 9.12
CA PHE A 516 -32.98 20.93 9.05
C PHE A 516 -32.91 20.41 7.61
N ARG A 517 -33.52 21.10 6.64
CA ARG A 517 -33.41 20.74 5.22
C ARG A 517 -31.98 20.87 4.71
N ALA A 518 -31.28 21.95 5.07
CA ALA A 518 -29.87 22.17 4.72
C ALA A 518 -28.97 21.08 5.31
N ARG A 519 -29.07 20.80 6.62
CA ARG A 519 -28.30 19.73 7.29
C ARG A 519 -28.60 18.35 6.71
N ASN A 520 -29.85 18.07 6.34
CA ASN A 520 -30.20 16.81 5.69
C ASN A 520 -29.59 16.72 4.28
N HIS A 521 -29.52 17.82 3.53
CA HIS A 521 -28.90 17.85 2.21
C HIS A 521 -27.36 17.69 2.27
N GLU A 522 -26.73 18.27 3.29
CA GLU A 522 -25.31 18.09 3.60
C GLU A 522 -24.99 16.63 3.97
N LEU A 523 -25.78 16.02 4.86
CA LEU A 523 -25.67 14.59 5.18
C LEU A 523 -25.95 13.68 3.98
N GLU A 524 -26.88 14.04 3.09
CA GLU A 524 -27.09 13.32 1.83
C GLU A 524 -25.88 13.43 0.89
N ALA A 525 -25.23 14.59 0.82
CA ALA A 525 -24.02 14.80 0.02
C ALA A 525 -22.82 14.02 0.58
N GLU A 526 -22.61 14.07 1.90
CA GLU A 526 -21.56 13.28 2.58
C GLU A 526 -21.79 11.78 2.40
N ASN A 527 -23.03 11.30 2.51
CA ASN A 527 -23.36 9.89 2.29
C ASN A 527 -23.13 9.46 0.84
N ARG A 528 -23.48 10.30 -0.16
CA ARG A 528 -23.13 10.06 -1.58
C ARG A 528 -21.62 10.01 -1.80
N MET A 529 -20.86 10.90 -1.17
CA MET A 529 -19.39 10.93 -1.26
C MET A 529 -18.77 9.68 -0.62
N MET A 530 -19.24 9.27 0.56
CA MET A 530 -18.85 8.03 1.23
C MET A 530 -19.14 6.79 0.36
N GLN A 531 -20.33 6.73 -0.27
CA GLN A 531 -20.69 5.66 -1.20
C GLN A 531 -19.77 5.64 -2.43
N HIS A 532 -19.44 6.79 -3.00
CA HIS A 532 -18.51 6.88 -4.14
C HIS A 532 -17.10 6.40 -3.76
N THR A 533 -16.58 6.81 -2.60
CA THR A 533 -15.28 6.33 -2.07
C THR A 533 -15.30 4.82 -1.83
N MET A 534 -16.39 4.27 -1.28
CA MET A 534 -16.53 2.83 -1.08
C MET A 534 -16.56 2.05 -2.41
N GLN A 535 -17.24 2.57 -3.43
CA GLN A 535 -17.23 1.99 -4.77
C GLN A 535 -15.84 2.06 -5.43
N ALA A 536 -15.13 3.18 -5.29
CA ALA A 536 -13.77 3.34 -5.79
C ALA A 536 -12.81 2.32 -5.16
N LEU A 537 -12.82 2.20 -3.83
CA LEU A 537 -12.02 1.21 -3.09
C LEU A 537 -12.40 -0.24 -3.43
N GLN A 538 -13.69 -0.53 -3.67
CA GLN A 538 -14.09 -1.85 -4.17
C GLN A 538 -13.55 -2.13 -5.57
N SER A 539 -13.58 -1.14 -6.47
CA SER A 539 -13.01 -1.28 -7.82
C SER A 539 -11.49 -1.50 -7.79
N GLU A 540 -10.78 -0.82 -6.88
CA GLU A 540 -9.34 -0.99 -6.68
C GLU A 540 -9.01 -2.37 -6.10
N LEU A 541 -9.77 -2.84 -5.09
CA LEU A 541 -9.63 -4.19 -4.55
C LEU A 541 -9.88 -5.28 -5.61
N ASP A 542 -10.87 -5.09 -6.48
CA ASP A 542 -11.17 -6.06 -7.55
C ASP A 542 -10.14 -6.00 -8.70
N ASN A 543 -9.58 -4.83 -9.01
CA ASN A 543 -8.44 -4.69 -9.91
C ASN A 543 -7.19 -5.38 -9.35
N LEU A 544 -6.83 -5.12 -8.08
CA LEU A 544 -5.71 -5.77 -7.40
C LEU A 544 -5.89 -7.30 -7.32
N ARG A 545 -7.11 -7.78 -7.06
CA ARG A 545 -7.42 -9.23 -7.15
C ARG A 545 -7.22 -9.77 -8.56
N ALA A 546 -7.71 -9.07 -9.59
CA ALA A 546 -7.57 -9.51 -10.97
C ALA A 546 -6.09 -9.56 -11.41
N ASP A 547 -5.27 -8.58 -11.00
CA ASP A 547 -3.85 -8.55 -11.31
C ASP A 547 -3.03 -9.54 -10.46
N ASN A 548 -3.40 -9.80 -9.20
CA ASN A 548 -2.82 -10.90 -8.41
C ASN A 548 -3.12 -12.27 -9.04
N ILE A 549 -4.32 -12.48 -9.60
CA ILE A 549 -4.64 -13.72 -10.34
C ILE A 549 -3.80 -13.84 -11.63
N LYS A 550 -3.62 -12.75 -12.40
CA LYS A 550 -2.72 -12.74 -13.58
C LYS A 550 -1.24 -12.94 -13.20
N LEU A 551 -0.83 -12.44 -12.04
CA LEU A 551 0.53 -12.63 -11.53
C LEU A 551 0.73 -14.08 -11.11
N TYR A 552 -0.26 -14.69 -10.46
CA TYR A 552 -0.27 -16.13 -10.16
C TYR A 552 -0.27 -16.99 -11.43
N GLU A 553 -1.07 -16.64 -12.44
CA GLU A 553 -1.03 -17.24 -13.79
C GLU A 553 0.40 -17.25 -14.37
N LYS A 554 1.08 -16.11 -14.31
CA LYS A 554 2.45 -15.95 -14.80
C LYS A 554 3.46 -16.73 -13.96
N ILE A 555 3.29 -16.78 -12.63
CA ILE A 555 4.13 -17.57 -11.72
C ILE A 555 3.96 -19.07 -12.00
N LYS A 556 2.72 -19.57 -12.14
CA LYS A 556 2.41 -20.98 -12.44
C LYS A 556 2.93 -21.38 -13.83
N PHE A 557 2.83 -20.48 -14.82
CA PHE A 557 3.46 -20.66 -16.13
C PHE A 557 4.99 -20.74 -16.04
N LEU A 558 5.64 -19.89 -15.24
CA LEU A 558 7.09 -19.95 -15.05
C LEU A 558 7.55 -21.18 -14.22
N GLN A 559 6.77 -21.60 -13.21
CA GLN A 559 6.97 -22.85 -12.45
C GLN A 559 6.80 -24.11 -13.31
N SER A 560 6.11 -24.04 -14.46
CA SER A 560 5.97 -25.17 -15.38
C SER A 560 7.27 -25.50 -16.13
N TYR A 561 8.29 -24.64 -16.08
CA TYR A 561 9.67 -25.02 -16.40
C TYR A 561 10.28 -25.78 -15.21
N PRO A 562 10.82 -27.00 -15.41
CA PRO A 562 11.26 -27.86 -14.31
C PRO A 562 12.56 -27.34 -13.68
N GLY A 563 12.45 -26.46 -12.67
CA GLY A 563 13.62 -25.69 -12.23
C GLY A 563 13.64 -25.07 -10.82
N ARG A 564 12.63 -25.25 -9.96
CA ARG A 564 12.76 -25.03 -8.49
C ARG A 564 11.50 -25.43 -7.72
N GLY A 565 11.64 -26.31 -6.73
CA GLY A 565 10.65 -26.47 -5.67
C GLY A 565 10.91 -25.44 -4.56
N GLY A 566 9.87 -24.73 -4.13
CA GLY A 566 9.84 -23.82 -2.97
C GLY A 566 8.49 -23.97 -2.27
N GLY A 567 8.45 -23.80 -0.95
CA GLY A 567 7.29 -24.16 -0.14
C GLY A 567 6.01 -23.37 -0.50
N SER A 568 4.87 -24.08 -0.51
CA SER A 568 3.56 -23.49 -0.77
C SER A 568 3.13 -22.57 0.38
N ASP A 569 2.76 -21.34 0.04
CA ASP A 569 2.26 -20.32 0.98
C ASP A 569 0.71 -20.27 0.98
N ASP A 570 0.08 -19.87 2.11
CA ASP A 570 -1.39 -19.79 2.21
C ASP A 570 -1.98 -18.78 1.21
N THR A 571 -1.20 -17.73 0.89
CA THR A 571 -1.58 -16.75 -0.13
C THR A 571 -1.64 -17.38 -1.53
N GLU A 572 -0.70 -18.27 -1.85
CA GLU A 572 -0.63 -19.00 -3.12
C GLU A 572 -1.82 -19.96 -3.28
N LEU A 573 -2.19 -20.68 -2.22
CA LEU A 573 -3.37 -21.56 -2.17
C LEU A 573 -4.69 -20.84 -2.45
N ARG A 574 -4.87 -19.61 -1.90
CA ARG A 574 -6.07 -18.80 -2.14
C ARG A 574 -6.21 -18.36 -3.59
N TYR A 575 -5.13 -17.85 -4.20
CA TYR A 575 -5.16 -17.42 -5.59
C TYR A 575 -5.17 -18.62 -6.56
N SER A 576 -4.53 -19.75 -6.21
CA SER A 576 -4.65 -21.01 -6.94
C SER A 576 -6.10 -21.49 -7.03
N THR A 577 -6.82 -21.50 -5.91
CA THR A 577 -8.24 -21.88 -5.89
C THR A 577 -9.09 -20.95 -6.78
N GLN A 578 -8.86 -19.63 -6.75
CA GLN A 578 -9.57 -18.66 -7.59
C GLN A 578 -9.23 -18.78 -9.08
N TYR A 579 -7.99 -19.16 -9.40
CA TYR A 579 -7.52 -19.40 -10.76
C TYR A 579 -8.12 -20.68 -11.36
N GLU A 580 -8.08 -21.79 -10.62
CA GLU A 580 -8.64 -23.06 -11.07
C GLU A 580 -10.17 -22.98 -11.22
N GLU A 581 -10.85 -22.20 -10.38
CA GLU A 581 -12.29 -21.92 -10.51
C GLU A 581 -12.66 -21.06 -11.74
N ARG A 582 -11.71 -20.30 -12.30
CA ARG A 582 -11.88 -19.60 -13.59
C ARG A 582 -11.64 -20.49 -14.80
N LEU A 583 -10.79 -21.51 -14.65
CA LEU A 583 -10.41 -22.43 -15.74
C LEU A 583 -11.38 -23.59 -15.91
N ASP A 584 -12.04 -24.08 -14.86
CA ASP A 584 -13.00 -25.17 -14.97
C ASP A 584 -14.29 -24.74 -15.71
N PRO A 585 -14.53 -25.22 -16.95
CA PRO A 585 -15.73 -24.86 -17.70
C PRO A 585 -16.99 -25.43 -17.01
N PHE A 586 -16.88 -26.56 -16.31
CA PHE A 586 -17.99 -27.24 -15.64
C PHE A 586 -18.41 -26.52 -14.35
N ALA A 587 -17.49 -25.94 -13.57
CA ALA A 587 -17.82 -25.02 -12.49
C ALA A 587 -18.64 -23.83 -13.01
N SER A 588 -18.21 -23.19 -14.10
CA SER A 588 -18.93 -22.06 -14.71
C SER A 588 -20.31 -22.47 -15.25
N PHE A 589 -20.42 -23.67 -15.84
CA PHE A 589 -21.66 -24.23 -16.36
C PHE A 589 -22.63 -24.57 -15.23
N SER A 590 -22.19 -25.25 -14.17
CA SER A 590 -23.03 -25.61 -13.03
C SER A 590 -23.55 -24.37 -12.27
N ARG A 591 -22.76 -23.28 -12.20
CA ARG A 591 -23.21 -21.98 -11.70
C ARG A 591 -24.32 -21.39 -12.58
N LYS A 592 -24.12 -21.33 -13.89
CA LYS A 592 -25.14 -20.86 -14.85
C LYS A 592 -26.41 -21.72 -14.82
N GLU A 593 -26.28 -23.03 -14.65
CA GLU A 593 -27.42 -23.96 -14.54
C GLU A 593 -28.17 -23.78 -13.21
N ARG A 594 -27.46 -23.65 -12.08
CA ARG A 594 -28.06 -23.29 -10.77
C ARG A 594 -28.76 -21.93 -10.84
N GLN A 595 -28.20 -20.96 -11.57
CA GLN A 595 -28.80 -19.63 -11.74
C GLN A 595 -30.03 -19.66 -12.66
N ARG A 596 -30.03 -20.47 -13.74
CA ARG A 596 -31.24 -20.75 -14.53
C ARG A 596 -32.33 -21.41 -13.68
N LYS A 597 -31.99 -22.45 -12.92
CA LYS A 597 -32.90 -23.12 -11.98
C LYS A 597 -33.41 -22.17 -10.89
N TYR A 598 -32.59 -21.23 -10.42
CA TYR A 598 -33.01 -20.19 -9.47
C TYR A 598 -33.98 -19.18 -10.10
N LEU A 599 -33.73 -18.76 -11.34
CA LEU A 599 -34.61 -17.82 -12.06
C LEU A 599 -35.97 -18.43 -12.40
N SER A 600 -36.03 -19.74 -12.71
CA SER A 600 -37.28 -20.47 -13.01
C SER A 600 -38.18 -20.75 -11.80
N LEU A 601 -37.76 -20.44 -10.57
CA LEU A 601 -38.55 -20.67 -9.36
C LEU A 601 -39.63 -19.60 -9.14
N SER A 602 -40.72 -19.96 -8.48
CA SER A 602 -41.78 -19.03 -8.08
C SER A 602 -41.24 -17.97 -7.11
N PRO A 603 -41.82 -16.75 -7.04
CA PRO A 603 -41.45 -15.75 -6.02
C PRO A 603 -41.52 -16.30 -4.58
N TRP A 604 -42.48 -17.19 -4.30
CA TRP A 604 -42.63 -17.85 -3.00
C TRP A 604 -41.53 -18.88 -2.71
N ASP A 605 -41.13 -19.65 -3.72
CA ASP A 605 -40.00 -20.59 -3.60
C ASP A 605 -38.69 -19.82 -3.39
N LYS A 606 -38.50 -18.69 -4.08
CA LYS A 606 -37.34 -17.79 -3.92
C LYS A 606 -37.28 -17.22 -2.50
N ALA A 607 -38.41 -16.78 -1.93
CA ALA A 607 -38.50 -16.32 -0.55
C ALA A 607 -38.23 -17.45 0.46
N THR A 608 -38.70 -18.67 0.19
CA THR A 608 -38.45 -19.84 1.04
C THR A 608 -36.98 -20.27 0.99
N LEU A 609 -36.35 -20.22 -0.19
CA LEU A 609 -34.92 -20.49 -0.37
C LEU A 609 -34.00 -19.41 0.19
N SER A 610 -34.40 -18.13 0.15
CA SER A 610 -33.63 -17.06 0.80
C SER A 610 -33.71 -17.18 2.32
N MET A 611 -34.90 -17.44 2.88
CA MET A 611 -35.10 -17.74 4.30
C MET A 611 -34.29 -18.97 4.74
N GLY A 612 -34.38 -20.07 3.98
CA GLY A 612 -33.60 -21.28 4.24
C GLY A 612 -32.09 -21.05 4.19
N ARG A 613 -31.58 -20.31 3.19
CA ARG A 613 -30.15 -19.93 3.12
C ARG A 613 -29.72 -19.04 4.26
N PHE A 614 -30.55 -18.07 4.67
CA PHE A 614 -30.27 -17.19 5.82
C PHE A 614 -30.13 -18.01 7.11
N ILE A 615 -31.07 -18.93 7.35
CA ILE A 615 -31.04 -19.83 8.51
C ILE A 615 -29.82 -20.75 8.46
N LEU A 616 -29.49 -21.37 7.31
CA LEU A 616 -28.36 -22.32 7.22
C LEU A 616 -26.98 -21.63 7.25
N SER A 617 -26.86 -20.42 6.68
CA SER A 617 -25.59 -19.71 6.53
C SER A 617 -24.99 -19.29 7.87
N ASN A 618 -25.79 -18.79 8.80
CA ASN A 618 -25.32 -18.27 10.07
C ASN A 618 -25.43 -19.32 11.19
N LYS A 619 -24.31 -19.58 11.90
CA LYS A 619 -24.27 -20.50 13.06
C LYS A 619 -25.29 -20.10 14.14
N THR A 620 -25.44 -18.80 14.41
CA THR A 620 -26.40 -18.27 15.39
C THR A 620 -27.85 -18.46 14.93
N ALA A 621 -28.13 -18.25 13.63
CA ALA A 621 -29.47 -18.45 13.08
C ALA A 621 -29.89 -19.94 13.12
N ARG A 622 -28.98 -20.88 12.84
CA ARG A 622 -29.24 -22.32 13.03
C ARG A 622 -29.58 -22.66 14.49
N THR A 623 -28.84 -22.09 15.44
CA THR A 623 -29.09 -22.30 16.87
C THR A 623 -30.45 -21.75 17.30
N ILE A 624 -30.81 -20.52 16.87
CA ILE A 624 -32.11 -19.91 17.16
C ILE A 624 -33.24 -20.74 16.53
N ALA A 625 -33.11 -21.15 15.26
CA ALA A 625 -34.12 -21.96 14.58
C ALA A 625 -34.33 -23.33 15.27
N PHE A 626 -33.26 -23.97 15.76
CA PHE A 626 -33.35 -25.21 16.53
C PHE A 626 -34.09 -25.02 17.87
N PHE A 627 -33.78 -23.97 18.63
CA PHE A 627 -34.51 -23.68 19.87
C PHE A 627 -35.95 -23.25 19.61
N TYR A 628 -36.23 -22.54 18.52
CA TYR A 628 -37.58 -22.17 18.11
C TYR A 628 -38.43 -23.38 17.74
N THR A 629 -37.91 -24.32 16.93
CA THR A 629 -38.64 -25.55 16.62
C THR A 629 -38.83 -26.43 17.85
N LEU A 630 -37.84 -26.55 18.72
CA LEU A 630 -37.96 -27.26 20.00
C LEU A 630 -39.05 -26.64 20.89
N PHE A 631 -39.04 -25.30 21.04
CA PHE A 631 -40.06 -24.57 21.81
C PHE A 631 -41.47 -24.78 21.23
N LEU A 632 -41.61 -24.72 19.90
CA LEU A 632 -42.89 -24.95 19.22
C LEU A 632 -43.39 -26.38 19.45
N HIS A 633 -42.51 -27.39 19.39
CA HIS A 633 -42.88 -28.77 19.72
C HIS A 633 -43.30 -28.91 21.19
N CYS A 634 -42.57 -28.30 22.14
CA CYS A 634 -42.97 -28.26 23.55
C CYS A 634 -44.33 -27.58 23.75
N LEU A 635 -44.61 -26.48 23.05
CA LEU A 635 -45.88 -25.76 23.12
C LEU A 635 -47.02 -26.63 22.58
N VAL A 636 -46.85 -27.26 21.42
CA VAL A 636 -47.83 -28.21 20.86
C VAL A 636 -48.06 -29.38 21.82
N PHE A 637 -47.00 -29.93 22.42
CA PHE A 637 -47.11 -31.01 23.40
C PHE A 637 -47.86 -30.58 24.67
N LEU A 638 -47.63 -29.36 25.17
CA LEU A 638 -48.36 -28.78 26.30
C LEU A 638 -49.84 -28.52 25.98
N VAL A 639 -50.16 -28.08 24.77
CA VAL A 639 -51.55 -27.90 24.32
C VAL A 639 -52.25 -29.26 24.24
N LEU A 640 -51.64 -30.26 23.60
CA LEU A 640 -52.18 -31.62 23.49
C LEU A 640 -52.32 -32.29 24.86
N TYR A 641 -51.34 -32.09 25.76
CA TYR A 641 -51.42 -32.56 27.15
C TYR A 641 -52.58 -31.90 27.90
N LYS A 642 -52.76 -30.58 27.77
CA LYS A 642 -53.87 -29.85 28.41
C LYS A 642 -55.23 -30.31 27.87
N THR A 643 -55.37 -30.55 26.57
CA THR A 643 -56.63 -31.06 26.00
C THR A 643 -56.91 -32.49 26.47
N ALA A 644 -55.91 -33.38 26.44
CA ALA A 644 -56.05 -34.75 26.91
C ALA A 644 -56.36 -34.83 28.42
N TRP A 645 -55.73 -33.98 29.22
CA TRP A 645 -56.00 -33.86 30.66
C TRP A 645 -57.42 -33.35 30.93
N SER A 646 -57.86 -32.30 30.23
CA SER A 646 -59.22 -31.78 30.36
C SER A 646 -60.28 -32.80 29.96
N GLU A 647 -60.00 -33.61 28.93
CA GLU A 647 -60.87 -34.70 28.48
C GLU A 647 -60.87 -35.89 29.44
N SER A 648 -59.73 -36.19 30.10
CA SER A 648 -59.66 -37.19 31.18
C SER A 648 -60.50 -36.75 32.37
N VAL A 649 -60.30 -35.52 32.87
CA VAL A 649 -61.08 -34.98 34.00
C VAL A 649 -62.58 -34.93 33.68
N GLY A 650 -62.95 -34.62 32.43
CA GLY A 650 -64.34 -34.71 31.97
C GLY A 650 -64.90 -36.12 32.04
N ARG A 651 -64.14 -37.13 31.58
CA ARG A 651 -64.51 -38.55 31.66
C ARG A 651 -64.58 -39.06 33.11
N ASP A 652 -63.64 -38.68 33.96
CA ASP A 652 -63.59 -39.05 35.38
C ASP A 652 -64.78 -38.44 36.14
N CYS A 653 -65.13 -37.18 35.85
CA CYS A 653 -66.31 -36.52 36.40
C CYS A 653 -67.61 -37.20 35.92
N ALA A 654 -67.71 -37.53 34.63
CA ALA A 654 -68.86 -38.26 34.09
C ALA A 654 -69.00 -39.66 34.72
N ALA A 655 -67.89 -40.39 34.88
CA ALA A 655 -67.86 -41.70 35.54
C ALA A 655 -68.22 -41.60 37.03
N PHE A 656 -67.75 -40.56 37.73
CA PHE A 656 -68.12 -40.31 39.12
C PHE A 656 -69.60 -39.95 39.28
N CYS A 657 -70.15 -39.12 38.40
CA CYS A 657 -71.58 -38.79 38.37
C CYS A 657 -72.43 -40.03 38.04
N ALA A 658 -72.04 -40.84 37.06
CA ALA A 658 -72.70 -42.09 36.71
C ALA A 658 -72.67 -43.09 37.87
N LYS A 659 -71.53 -43.24 38.55
CA LYS A 659 -71.39 -44.07 39.76
C LYS A 659 -72.29 -43.56 40.89
N LYS A 660 -72.25 -42.26 41.19
CA LYS A 660 -73.08 -41.65 42.24
C LYS A 660 -74.58 -41.76 41.94
N TYR A 661 -74.97 -41.70 40.67
CA TYR A 661 -76.33 -41.95 40.22
C TYR A 661 -76.73 -43.43 40.39
N ALA A 662 -75.86 -44.37 40.02
CA ALA A 662 -76.07 -45.80 40.25
C ALA A 662 -76.17 -46.13 41.75
N ASP A 663 -75.27 -45.60 42.57
CA ASP A 663 -75.29 -45.74 44.04
C ASP A 663 -76.58 -45.13 44.63
N HIS A 664 -77.08 -44.01 44.09
CA HIS A 664 -78.36 -43.42 44.49
C HIS A 664 -79.55 -44.29 44.07
N LEU A 665 -79.56 -44.80 42.84
CA LEU A 665 -80.61 -45.68 42.32
C LEU A 665 -80.71 -46.97 43.15
N HIS A 666 -79.57 -47.61 43.41
CA HIS A 666 -79.45 -48.80 44.25
C HIS A 666 -79.89 -48.53 45.70
N LYS A 667 -79.60 -47.34 46.25
CA LYS A 667 -79.95 -46.99 47.63
C LYS A 667 -81.40 -46.55 47.83
N PHE A 668 -82.02 -45.89 46.85
CA PHE A 668 -83.35 -45.27 47.01
C PHE A 668 -84.46 -45.90 46.16
N HIS A 669 -84.14 -46.64 45.10
CA HIS A 669 -85.13 -47.19 44.16
C HIS A 669 -85.15 -48.72 44.07
N GLU A 670 -84.13 -49.43 44.57
CA GLU A 670 -84.12 -50.91 44.52
C GLU A 670 -85.05 -51.58 45.56
N ASN A 671 -85.48 -50.84 46.59
CA ASN A 671 -86.43 -51.29 47.62
C ASN A 671 -87.78 -50.55 47.57
N GLY A 672 -88.12 -49.92 46.45
CA GLY A 672 -89.36 -49.15 46.29
C GLY A 672 -90.16 -49.58 45.06
N GLU A 673 -91.32 -50.20 45.29
CA GLU A 673 -92.29 -50.53 44.23
C GLU A 673 -92.60 -49.29 43.37
N ASN A 674 -92.28 -49.35 42.07
CA ASN A 674 -92.95 -48.62 40.97
C ASN A 674 -92.23 -48.89 39.64
N GLY A 675 -92.34 -50.11 39.13
CA GLY A 675 -92.11 -50.38 37.72
C GLY A 675 -93.39 -50.08 36.94
N ASP A 676 -93.51 -48.86 36.39
CA ASP A 676 -94.43 -48.51 35.28
C ASP A 676 -94.32 -47.02 34.88
N MET A 677 -93.10 -46.54 34.53
CA MET A 677 -92.95 -45.16 34.03
C MET A 677 -91.79 -44.91 33.05
N TRP A 678 -91.38 -45.92 32.26
CA TRP A 678 -90.46 -45.72 31.13
C TRP A 678 -90.84 -46.62 29.94
N GLN A 679 -91.61 -46.04 29.00
CA GLN A 679 -91.67 -46.41 27.58
C GLN A 679 -91.30 -45.18 26.76
#